data_AF-A0AAV9UEK7-F1
#
_entry.id   AF-A0AAV9UEK7-F1
#
_cell.length_a   1.000
_cell.length_b   1.000
_cell.length_c   1.000
_cell.angle_alpha   90.00
_cell.angle_beta   90.00
_cell.angle_gamma   90.00
#
_symmetry.space_group_name_H-M   'P 1'
#
loop_
_entity.id
_entity.type
_entity.pdbx_description
1 polymer ?
#
loop_
_entity_poly.entity_id
_entity_poly.type
_entity_poly.pdbx_seq_one_letter_code
_entity_poly.pdbx_strand_id
1 'polypeptide(L)'
;MQSETDQTGQLPAWKVAIPTGQQDVPRVPLSAARQFFAVDASGSTFGHGDGAIIRYEHASVDKFHAGHKNDKAVTWGWTCSGVSTDLAQVEWDRNLFGTSPTCVLRQPEAVQAIGESDLWYLFTDGEIYGTEVQDLTQLALDTGVLNVPAIFVITQHKRAEPRALNISVGITFFANAPADVLILFKEVPSGKLYVIAGKGCFAGLAAGGDGQVPDLASWEGVRQLAGEEEFLELCVKEEITLPAMESRPKFSGGLVRLGAEFERDNNGMSVDMDLLFSTGGMLEVFELEQLLAEEAFNNLAVACKTRGRLQELRQFLISQKMEEVVVKLEDVAGASAIVTQLSEPDLDNGTRETLRQKLREAHATNRLHYQENLQKIKESEHAAHRRNVVVNNALEDLAKLEKSSYTADILARSSNRARRAEAVGTGGAITTSILNLDTPDAYRAECRICCGDNEVMAIAVKPGADSATITSDFGLDFPLAVGHHESTKDLISSQVACFQCTLASNSRTLFNEQLAVVIPTLSYTQQNKAYITEHLYVALTGGIRTGASGAAQVFITILDRTLREKEWAADGSDDQEVQQRRAMLDWMLANMLDNTSCRETFDERGEWTTFGKAVAWAGRDFREFGVDSWIVGYPLAGFHQIITFGLRLGSFDEALVRDLRLAKVLHVVASEFLARLLKEGRSTDDSWKQPLLELIYARFHIPTVPVDARGSDSLVNDPAVFWDRLTAFLSKQKSLLAAWTPAEQERVMRRVQLLAFWLVYHQRGHTRAKTAFQNMRDAQPLAPTVLDVAGPALSASLTDPILLSIFRAEAPQTPLSATHQRFMPFSTPFGGSVLHCGFPECKQPFLPADQIPSLDERWTVRNLQALRDGRKEHLVKIFGVVDDFKDVTQTGMPAATGMPTPPTSRHANFHISIARVWANKTQREDRARIAAGDSEAVSEFMKAVKEEICASRRGDVFCGQMEEDVRALLPSFFEALRVALRMEGREGEGVEMFEHDWDKNSLEEKAKYEMRLAAGEQQVIEKMGDVKIG
;
A
#
# COMPACT_ATOMS: atom_id res chain seq x y z
N MET A 1 49.52 -53.92 19.66
CA MET A 1 48.71 -54.42 18.53
C MET A 1 47.28 -53.92 18.74
N GLN A 2 47.01 -52.68 18.32
CA GLN A 2 45.66 -52.14 18.21
C GLN A 2 45.37 -52.11 16.71
N SER A 3 44.29 -52.77 16.31
CA SER A 3 43.87 -52.90 14.93
C SER A 3 43.27 -51.58 14.45
N GLU A 4 43.91 -50.97 13.46
CA GLU A 4 43.27 -50.08 12.51
C GLU A 4 42.14 -50.86 11.81
N THR A 5 40.89 -50.51 12.12
CA THR A 5 39.76 -50.81 11.25
C THR A 5 39.57 -49.60 10.34
N ASP A 6 40.17 -49.70 9.15
CA ASP A 6 39.78 -48.96 7.95
C ASP A 6 38.29 -49.22 7.67
N GLN A 7 37.43 -48.27 8.02
CA GLN A 7 36.11 -48.12 7.41
C GLN A 7 36.19 -46.92 6.46
N THR A 8 36.67 -47.14 5.24
CA THR A 8 36.37 -46.25 4.11
C THR A 8 34.89 -46.47 3.75
N GLY A 9 33.99 -45.88 4.54
CA GLY A 9 32.60 -45.70 4.16
C GLY A 9 32.55 -44.86 2.89
N GLN A 10 31.90 -45.38 1.86
CA GLN A 10 31.71 -44.69 0.59
C GLN A 10 30.93 -43.39 0.88
N LEU A 11 31.59 -42.24 0.74
CA LEU A 11 30.98 -40.94 1.03
C LEU A 11 29.72 -40.74 0.17
N PRO A 12 28.64 -40.15 0.71
CA PRO A 12 27.44 -39.86 -0.06
C PRO A 12 27.77 -38.99 -1.27
N ALA A 13 27.19 -39.31 -2.43
CA ALA A 13 27.51 -38.64 -3.70
C ALA A 13 27.27 -37.12 -3.68
N TRP A 14 26.41 -36.62 -2.79
CA TRP A 14 26.10 -35.20 -2.61
C TRP A 14 27.12 -34.42 -1.78
N LYS A 15 28.02 -35.10 -1.04
CA LYS A 15 29.15 -34.46 -0.34
C LYS A 15 30.35 -34.41 -1.29
N VAL A 16 30.69 -33.22 -1.77
CA VAL A 16 31.77 -33.01 -2.74
C VAL A 16 32.99 -32.44 -2.03
N ALA A 17 34.13 -33.12 -2.15
CA ALA A 17 35.41 -32.58 -1.70
C ALA A 17 35.80 -31.40 -2.60
N ILE A 18 35.96 -30.22 -2.03
CA ILE A 18 36.64 -29.12 -2.73
C ILE A 18 38.10 -29.57 -2.93
N PRO A 19 38.71 -29.38 -4.11
CA PRO A 19 40.14 -29.65 -4.29
C PRO A 19 40.96 -28.73 -3.37
N THR A 20 41.22 -29.16 -2.14
CA THR A 20 42.22 -28.59 -1.24
C THR A 20 43.59 -29.08 -1.68
N GLY A 21 43.95 -28.79 -2.93
CA GLY A 21 45.34 -28.81 -3.33
C GLY A 21 46.05 -27.70 -2.58
N GLN A 22 46.94 -28.06 -1.66
CA GLN A 22 48.04 -27.21 -1.18
C GLN A 22 48.94 -26.82 -2.38
N GLN A 23 48.45 -25.95 -3.25
CA GLN A 23 49.28 -25.10 -4.09
C GLN A 23 49.13 -23.70 -3.55
N ASP A 24 50.26 -23.01 -3.33
CA ASP A 24 50.32 -21.59 -3.01
C ASP A 24 49.54 -20.81 -4.07
N VAL A 25 48.23 -20.62 -3.86
CA VAL A 25 47.39 -19.74 -4.67
C VAL A 25 47.94 -18.34 -4.45
N PRO A 26 48.51 -17.68 -5.47
CA PRO A 26 49.03 -16.32 -5.33
C PRO A 26 47.94 -15.41 -4.75
N ARG A 27 48.20 -14.87 -3.56
CA ARG A 27 47.30 -13.91 -2.93
C ARG A 27 47.84 -12.50 -3.02
N VAL A 28 46.93 -11.55 -3.23
CA VAL A 28 47.23 -10.11 -3.26
C VAL A 28 46.67 -9.44 -2.01
N PRO A 29 47.41 -8.54 -1.34
CA PRO A 29 46.85 -7.69 -0.31
C PRO A 29 45.71 -6.83 -0.87
N LEU A 30 44.68 -6.56 -0.08
CA LEU A 30 43.55 -5.71 -0.49
C LEU A 30 44.01 -4.33 -1.03
N SER A 31 45.04 -3.75 -0.42
CA SER A 31 45.65 -2.47 -0.82
C SER A 31 46.40 -2.50 -2.16
N ALA A 32 46.63 -3.68 -2.74
CA ALA A 32 47.29 -3.84 -4.04
C ALA A 32 46.38 -4.53 -5.08
N ALA A 33 45.13 -4.84 -4.72
CA ALA A 33 44.17 -5.53 -5.57
C ALA A 33 43.71 -4.64 -6.74
N ARG A 34 43.48 -5.23 -7.92
CA ARG A 34 42.73 -4.60 -9.02
C ARG A 34 41.25 -4.57 -8.64
N GLN A 35 40.62 -3.39 -8.63
CA GLN A 35 39.25 -3.25 -8.15
C GLN A 35 38.27 -2.96 -9.31
N PHE A 36 37.07 -3.52 -9.23
CA PHE A 36 35.94 -3.14 -10.07
C PHE A 36 34.85 -2.51 -9.20
N PHE A 37 34.33 -1.35 -9.60
CA PHE A 37 33.28 -0.63 -8.89
C PHE A 37 31.97 -0.63 -9.69
N ALA A 38 30.90 -1.20 -9.14
CA ALA A 38 29.54 -1.04 -9.65
C ALA A 38 28.77 -0.09 -8.74
N VAL A 39 28.45 1.12 -9.22
CA VAL A 39 27.85 2.17 -8.39
C VAL A 39 26.41 2.47 -8.81
N ASP A 40 25.52 2.51 -7.82
CA ASP A 40 24.10 2.73 -8.05
C ASP A 40 23.83 4.20 -8.46
N ALA A 41 23.21 4.36 -9.63
CA ALA A 41 22.76 5.61 -10.21
C ALA A 41 21.23 5.61 -10.43
N SER A 42 20.52 4.76 -9.68
CA SER A 42 19.07 4.64 -9.70
C SER A 42 18.36 5.87 -9.13
N GLY A 43 17.06 5.97 -9.41
CA GLY A 43 16.24 7.06 -8.89
C GLY A 43 15.97 7.00 -7.37
N SER A 44 16.20 5.87 -6.69
CA SER A 44 16.02 5.77 -5.23
C SER A 44 17.08 6.55 -4.45
N THR A 45 18.27 6.74 -5.04
CA THR A 45 19.37 7.52 -4.46
C THR A 45 19.08 9.02 -4.28
N PHE A 46 17.85 9.46 -4.60
CA PHE A 46 17.35 10.83 -4.69
C PHE A 46 17.16 11.59 -3.37
N GLY A 47 17.16 10.94 -2.20
CA GLY A 47 16.82 11.48 -0.85
C GLY A 47 16.63 13.01 -0.65
N HIS A 48 15.57 13.43 0.05
CA HIS A 48 15.19 14.85 0.23
C HIS A 48 16.31 15.76 0.78
N GLY A 49 16.87 16.64 -0.07
CA GLY A 49 17.77 17.75 0.33
C GLY A 49 19.08 17.85 -0.49
N ASP A 50 20.00 18.73 -0.08
CA ASP A 50 21.31 19.01 -0.71
C ASP A 50 22.34 17.84 -0.64
N GLY A 51 21.91 16.60 -0.37
CA GLY A 51 22.79 15.45 -0.13
C GLY A 51 22.24 14.12 -0.67
N ALA A 52 22.20 13.96 -1.99
CA ALA A 52 21.85 12.69 -2.65
C ALA A 52 22.81 11.55 -2.26
N ILE A 53 22.29 10.33 -2.04
CA ILE A 53 23.04 9.14 -1.58
C ILE A 53 24.21 8.83 -2.51
N ILE A 54 24.01 9.01 -3.82
CA ILE A 54 25.04 8.84 -4.86
C ILE A 54 26.32 9.66 -4.58
N ARG A 55 26.22 10.82 -3.93
CA ARG A 55 27.40 11.62 -3.53
C ARG A 55 28.23 10.93 -2.46
N TYR A 56 27.58 10.25 -1.52
CA TYR A 56 28.25 9.50 -0.46
C TYR A 56 28.87 8.21 -0.99
N GLU A 57 28.22 7.55 -1.95
CA GLU A 57 28.76 6.39 -2.66
C GLU A 57 30.00 6.78 -3.47
N HIS A 58 29.90 7.83 -4.29
CA HIS A 58 31.03 8.39 -5.04
C HIS A 58 32.21 8.76 -4.13
N ALA A 59 31.96 9.46 -3.02
CA ALA A 59 33.01 9.80 -2.06
C ALA A 59 33.67 8.56 -1.42
N SER A 60 32.98 7.41 -1.37
CA SER A 60 33.58 6.14 -0.93
C SER A 60 34.48 5.55 -2.00
N VAL A 61 34.01 5.59 -3.26
CA VAL A 61 34.77 5.11 -4.42
C VAL A 61 36.08 5.87 -4.54
N ASP A 62 36.08 7.20 -4.43
CA ASP A 62 37.29 8.03 -4.44
C ASP A 62 38.31 7.60 -3.38
N LYS A 63 37.82 7.26 -2.18
CA LYS A 63 38.66 6.83 -1.05
C LYS A 63 39.21 5.42 -1.24
N PHE A 64 38.42 4.47 -1.73
CA PHE A 64 38.87 3.10 -2.00
C PHE A 64 39.79 3.01 -3.23
N HIS A 65 39.56 3.87 -4.22
CA HIS A 65 40.38 3.98 -5.42
C HIS A 65 41.73 4.66 -5.16
N ALA A 66 41.85 5.48 -4.11
CA ALA A 66 43.04 6.29 -3.85
C ALA A 66 44.33 5.45 -3.85
N GLY A 67 45.19 5.68 -4.84
CA GLY A 67 46.48 4.98 -5.00
C GLY A 67 46.45 3.78 -5.97
N HIS A 68 45.29 3.41 -6.51
CA HIS A 68 45.12 2.35 -7.49
C HIS A 68 45.05 2.92 -8.93
N LYS A 69 45.71 2.26 -9.89
CA LYS A 69 45.82 2.76 -11.29
C LYS A 69 45.04 1.95 -12.32
N ASN A 70 44.57 0.77 -11.96
CA ASN A 70 43.98 -0.20 -12.88
C ASN A 70 42.52 -0.50 -12.54
N ASP A 71 41.90 0.35 -11.71
CA ASP A 71 40.52 0.14 -11.32
C ASP A 71 39.58 0.51 -12.46
N LYS A 72 38.45 -0.19 -12.49
CA LYS A 72 37.40 0.01 -13.49
C LYS A 72 36.08 0.30 -12.78
N ALA A 73 35.21 1.07 -13.40
CA ALA A 73 33.92 1.40 -12.81
C ALA A 73 32.78 1.39 -13.84
N VAL A 74 31.57 1.10 -13.36
CA VAL A 74 30.29 1.29 -14.05
C VAL A 74 29.29 1.96 -13.13
N THR A 75 28.37 2.74 -13.69
CA THR A 75 27.15 3.16 -13.03
C THR A 75 25.98 2.28 -13.48
N TRP A 76 25.05 1.98 -12.57
CA TRP A 76 23.94 1.08 -12.87
C TRP A 76 22.61 1.57 -12.29
N GLY A 77 21.50 1.26 -12.97
CA GLY A 77 20.13 1.53 -12.56
C GLY A 77 19.22 0.49 -13.20
N TRP A 78 18.31 0.91 -14.09
CA TRP A 78 17.61 0.02 -15.03
C TRP A 78 18.51 -0.40 -16.20
N THR A 79 19.52 0.42 -16.50
CA THR A 79 20.56 0.16 -17.49
C THR A 79 21.94 0.27 -16.84
N CYS A 80 22.97 -0.27 -17.48
CA CYS A 80 24.35 -0.18 -17.02
C CYS A 80 25.16 0.68 -18.00
N SER A 81 26.03 1.55 -17.48
CA SER A 81 26.93 2.36 -18.30
C SER A 81 28.02 1.51 -18.96
N GLY A 82 28.74 2.09 -19.93
CA GLY A 82 30.01 1.52 -20.39
C GLY A 82 31.03 1.41 -19.25
N VAL A 83 31.93 0.42 -19.34
CA VAL A 83 33.04 0.26 -18.38
C VAL A 83 34.03 1.42 -18.58
N SER A 84 34.26 2.20 -17.53
CA SER A 84 35.29 3.24 -17.52
C SER A 84 36.58 2.75 -16.87
N THR A 85 37.73 3.08 -17.47
CA THR A 85 39.06 2.92 -16.88
C THR A 85 39.61 4.21 -16.28
N ASP A 86 38.89 5.33 -16.44
CA ASP A 86 39.21 6.64 -15.86
C ASP A 86 38.05 7.07 -14.96
N LEU A 87 38.18 6.79 -13.66
CA LEU A 87 37.13 7.08 -12.69
C LEU A 87 36.83 8.58 -12.56
N ALA A 88 37.78 9.45 -12.92
CA ALA A 88 37.58 10.90 -12.92
C ALA A 88 36.65 11.38 -14.05
N GLN A 89 36.43 10.57 -15.08
CA GLN A 89 35.51 10.86 -16.20
C GLN A 89 34.14 10.20 -16.05
N VAL A 90 33.90 9.44 -14.98
CA VAL A 90 32.59 8.83 -14.73
C VAL A 90 31.62 9.91 -14.28
N GLU A 91 30.49 10.05 -14.99
CA GLU A 91 29.41 10.93 -14.56
C GLU A 91 28.62 10.27 -13.42
N TRP A 92 28.92 10.69 -12.19
CA TRP A 92 28.20 10.27 -10.99
C TRP A 92 26.88 11.05 -10.84
N ASP A 93 25.94 10.83 -11.76
CA ASP A 93 24.62 11.47 -11.76
C ASP A 93 23.46 10.45 -11.81
N ARG A 94 22.29 10.89 -11.39
CA ARG A 94 21.05 10.11 -11.24
C ARG A 94 20.28 9.97 -12.56
N ASN A 95 20.93 9.45 -13.60
CA ASN A 95 20.40 9.41 -14.96
C ASN A 95 19.93 8.02 -15.44
N LEU A 96 20.10 6.96 -14.64
CA LEU A 96 19.84 5.59 -15.12
C LEU A 96 18.48 4.99 -14.76
N PHE A 97 17.67 5.67 -13.91
CA PHE A 97 16.30 5.35 -13.46
C PHE A 97 16.10 3.90 -12.92
N GLY A 98 15.24 3.67 -11.94
CA GLY A 98 14.97 2.30 -11.43
C GLY A 98 16.20 1.56 -10.87
N THR A 99 16.00 0.39 -10.24
CA THR A 99 17.05 -0.32 -9.48
C THR A 99 17.08 -1.78 -9.92
N SER A 100 18.03 -2.16 -10.79
CA SER A 100 18.15 -3.51 -11.34
C SER A 100 19.63 -3.91 -11.52
N PRO A 101 20.26 -4.50 -10.48
CA PRO A 101 21.68 -4.89 -10.54
C PRO A 101 21.95 -6.00 -11.57
N THR A 102 20.90 -6.69 -12.06
CA THR A 102 21.03 -7.66 -13.17
C THR A 102 21.57 -7.02 -14.44
N CYS A 103 21.39 -5.71 -14.65
CA CYS A 103 21.92 -5.02 -15.82
C CYS A 103 23.46 -5.06 -15.90
N VAL A 104 24.16 -5.09 -14.75
CA VAL A 104 25.62 -5.24 -14.67
C VAL A 104 26.05 -6.59 -15.23
N LEU A 105 25.34 -7.67 -14.86
CA LEU A 105 25.67 -9.03 -15.29
C LEU A 105 25.18 -9.36 -16.72
N ARG A 106 24.24 -8.57 -17.25
CA ARG A 106 23.79 -8.68 -18.65
C ARG A 106 24.75 -8.01 -19.63
N GLN A 107 25.63 -7.13 -19.17
CA GLN A 107 26.61 -6.45 -20.00
C GLN A 107 27.91 -7.27 -20.08
N PRO A 108 28.27 -7.85 -21.25
CA PRO A 108 29.43 -8.72 -21.36
C PRO A 108 30.75 -8.05 -20.97
N GLU A 109 30.91 -6.76 -21.29
CA GLU A 109 32.10 -5.97 -20.94
C GLU A 109 32.26 -5.81 -19.43
N ALA A 110 31.16 -5.60 -18.70
CA ALA A 110 31.18 -5.49 -17.24
C ALA A 110 31.47 -6.85 -16.59
N VAL A 111 30.87 -7.95 -17.08
CA VAL A 111 31.18 -9.31 -16.63
C VAL A 111 32.64 -9.66 -16.85
N GLN A 112 33.20 -9.32 -18.02
CA GLN A 112 34.61 -9.53 -18.31
C GLN A 112 35.49 -8.70 -17.37
N ALA A 113 35.15 -7.42 -17.16
CA ALA A 113 35.90 -6.54 -16.27
C ALA A 113 35.87 -7.02 -14.81
N ILE A 114 34.72 -7.51 -14.32
CA ILE A 114 34.60 -8.15 -12.99
C ILE A 114 35.51 -9.38 -12.91
N GLY A 115 35.48 -10.23 -13.95
CA GLY A 115 36.32 -11.43 -14.02
C GLY A 115 37.82 -11.13 -14.02
N GLU A 116 38.24 -10.01 -14.60
CA GLU A 116 39.63 -9.54 -14.67
C GLU A 116 40.13 -8.83 -13.40
N SER A 117 39.23 -8.45 -12.48
CA SER A 117 39.56 -7.74 -11.24
C SER A 117 39.81 -8.71 -10.09
N ASP A 118 40.65 -8.32 -9.13
CA ASP A 118 40.95 -9.08 -7.90
C ASP A 118 39.84 -8.94 -6.84
N LEU A 119 39.10 -7.82 -6.89
CA LEU A 119 38.01 -7.49 -5.98
C LEU A 119 36.87 -6.76 -6.71
N TRP A 120 35.62 -7.06 -6.34
CA TRP A 120 34.44 -6.39 -6.84
C TRP A 120 33.71 -5.64 -5.73
N TYR A 121 33.56 -4.32 -5.88
CA TYR A 121 32.68 -3.50 -5.09
C TYR A 121 31.33 -3.29 -5.76
N LEU A 122 30.25 -3.43 -5.01
CA LEU A 122 28.92 -3.01 -5.42
C LEU A 122 28.33 -2.06 -4.38
N PHE A 123 28.03 -0.84 -4.82
CA PHE A 123 27.35 0.20 -4.03
C PHE A 123 25.88 0.21 -4.35
N THR A 124 25.03 0.41 -3.35
CA THR A 124 23.59 0.57 -3.50
C THR A 124 22.99 1.29 -2.29
N ASP A 125 21.88 1.99 -2.48
CA ASP A 125 21.02 2.44 -1.38
C ASP A 125 20.05 1.35 -0.87
N GLY A 126 19.93 0.27 -1.65
CA GLY A 126 19.41 -1.03 -1.30
C GLY A 126 17.89 -1.15 -1.37
N GLU A 127 17.39 -1.85 -2.40
CA GLU A 127 16.19 -2.72 -2.38
C GLU A 127 15.94 -3.30 -3.78
N ILE A 128 15.94 -4.63 -3.91
CA ILE A 128 15.44 -5.34 -5.09
C ILE A 128 14.39 -6.36 -4.67
N TYR A 129 13.40 -6.58 -5.53
CA TYR A 129 12.27 -7.47 -5.26
C TYR A 129 12.64 -8.95 -5.45
N GLY A 130 11.83 -9.86 -4.91
CA GLY A 130 12.21 -11.28 -4.83
C GLY A 130 12.43 -11.99 -6.17
N THR A 131 11.72 -11.61 -7.24
CA THR A 131 11.99 -12.13 -8.59
C THR A 131 13.32 -11.63 -9.13
N GLU A 132 13.67 -10.37 -8.88
CA GLU A 132 14.94 -9.77 -9.29
C GLU A 132 16.12 -10.41 -8.54
N VAL A 133 15.95 -10.79 -7.26
CA VAL A 133 16.97 -11.55 -6.50
C VAL A 133 17.25 -12.90 -7.14
N GLN A 134 16.21 -13.60 -7.61
CA GLN A 134 16.34 -14.90 -8.27
C GLN A 134 17.02 -14.75 -9.64
N ASP A 135 16.59 -13.76 -10.44
CA ASP A 135 17.20 -13.45 -11.73
C ASP A 135 18.68 -13.07 -11.58
N LEU A 136 19.02 -12.27 -10.56
CA LEU A 136 20.40 -11.91 -10.22
C LEU A 136 21.21 -13.12 -9.79
N THR A 137 20.62 -14.01 -9.00
CA THR A 137 21.28 -15.25 -8.55
C THR A 137 21.59 -16.16 -9.74
N GLN A 138 20.63 -16.36 -10.62
CA GLN A 138 20.80 -17.18 -11.82
C GLN A 138 21.88 -16.60 -12.73
N LEU A 139 21.83 -15.29 -13.01
CA LEU A 139 22.85 -14.62 -13.83
C LEU A 139 24.24 -14.68 -13.18
N ALA A 140 24.34 -14.54 -11.86
CA ALA A 140 25.62 -14.62 -11.15
C ALA A 140 26.24 -16.03 -11.22
N LEU A 141 25.40 -17.07 -11.16
CA LEU A 141 25.81 -18.46 -11.37
C LEU A 141 26.26 -18.69 -12.83
N ASP A 142 25.47 -18.25 -13.81
CA ASP A 142 25.73 -18.47 -15.24
C ASP A 142 26.98 -17.76 -15.74
N THR A 143 27.25 -16.55 -15.21
CA THR A 143 28.43 -15.74 -15.58
C THR A 143 29.68 -16.11 -14.79
N GLY A 144 29.55 -16.87 -13.69
CA GLY A 144 30.66 -17.29 -12.84
C GLY A 144 31.26 -16.16 -11.98
N VAL A 145 30.62 -15.00 -11.89
CA VAL A 145 31.09 -13.85 -11.11
C VAL A 145 31.12 -14.11 -9.60
N LEU A 146 30.38 -15.12 -9.12
CA LEU A 146 30.42 -15.57 -7.72
C LEU A 146 31.82 -16.03 -7.26
N ASN A 147 32.73 -16.32 -8.19
CA ASN A 147 34.11 -16.70 -7.90
C ASN A 147 35.02 -15.48 -7.64
N VAL A 148 34.52 -14.26 -7.84
CA VAL A 148 35.24 -13.02 -7.57
C VAL A 148 34.94 -12.54 -6.15
N PRO A 149 35.95 -12.30 -5.29
CA PRO A 149 35.73 -11.70 -3.97
C PRO A 149 34.96 -10.39 -4.07
N ALA A 150 33.94 -10.22 -3.22
CA ALA A 150 33.03 -9.08 -3.32
C ALA A 150 32.82 -8.33 -2.00
N ILE A 151 32.76 -7.00 -2.09
CA ILE A 151 32.38 -6.10 -0.99
C ILE A 151 31.14 -5.32 -1.38
N PHE A 152 30.04 -5.54 -0.66
CA PHE A 152 28.78 -4.84 -0.84
C PHE A 152 28.70 -3.68 0.13
N VAL A 153 28.47 -2.46 -0.37
CA VAL A 153 28.38 -1.26 0.44
C VAL A 153 26.96 -0.69 0.32
N ILE A 154 26.20 -0.80 1.41
CA ILE A 154 24.82 -0.33 1.47
C ILE A 154 24.80 1.06 2.11
N THR A 155 24.44 2.09 1.36
CA THR A 155 24.49 3.49 1.80
C THR A 155 23.09 4.03 2.05
N GLN A 156 22.72 4.24 3.32
CA GLN A 156 21.39 4.76 3.66
C GLN A 156 21.36 5.44 5.04
N HIS A 157 20.21 5.99 5.42
CA HIS A 157 20.00 6.48 6.79
C HIS A 157 19.87 5.32 7.77
N LYS A 158 20.51 5.46 8.93
CA LYS A 158 20.46 4.47 10.01
C LYS A 158 19.02 4.25 10.49
N ARG A 159 18.57 2.99 10.46
CA ARG A 159 17.28 2.56 11.03
C ARG A 159 17.42 2.31 12.53
N ALA A 160 16.30 2.05 13.21
CA ALA A 160 16.31 1.74 14.65
C ALA A 160 17.27 0.58 14.99
N GLU A 161 17.34 -0.45 14.13
CA GLU A 161 18.13 -1.67 14.37
C GLU A 161 18.78 -2.17 13.07
N PRO A 162 19.97 -2.81 13.14
CA PRO A 162 20.66 -3.36 11.96
C PRO A 162 19.87 -4.45 11.24
N ARG A 163 19.10 -5.29 11.94
CA ARG A 163 18.31 -6.37 11.32
C ARG A 163 17.28 -5.89 10.29
N ALA A 164 16.84 -4.64 10.40
CA ALA A 164 15.87 -4.04 9.49
C ALA A 164 16.50 -3.51 8.18
N LEU A 165 17.82 -3.60 8.02
CA LEU A 165 18.52 -3.16 6.81
C LEU A 165 18.16 -4.06 5.64
N ASN A 166 17.83 -3.50 4.49
CA ASN A 166 17.64 -4.27 3.27
C ASN A 166 19.01 -4.68 2.69
N ILE A 167 19.25 -5.97 2.50
CA ILE A 167 20.50 -6.52 1.95
C ILE A 167 20.25 -7.34 0.67
N SER A 168 19.08 -7.17 0.05
CA SER A 168 18.59 -7.94 -1.10
C SER A 168 19.56 -8.02 -2.28
N VAL A 169 20.36 -6.99 -2.52
CA VAL A 169 21.37 -7.01 -3.58
C VAL A 169 22.59 -7.86 -3.19
N GLY A 170 23.03 -7.78 -1.93
CA GLY A 170 24.23 -8.48 -1.43
C GLY A 170 23.99 -9.94 -1.00
N ILE A 171 22.76 -10.29 -0.60
CA ILE A 171 22.44 -11.63 -0.07
C ILE A 171 22.64 -12.73 -1.11
N THR A 172 22.39 -12.45 -2.39
CA THR A 172 22.65 -13.37 -3.51
C THR A 172 24.09 -13.86 -3.49
N PHE A 173 25.04 -12.93 -3.39
CA PHE A 173 26.46 -13.23 -3.41
C PHE A 173 26.92 -13.82 -2.07
N PHE A 174 26.43 -13.29 -0.95
CA PHE A 174 26.78 -13.81 0.37
C PHE A 174 26.38 -15.29 0.55
N ALA A 175 25.18 -15.66 0.09
CA ALA A 175 24.65 -17.01 0.20
C ALA A 175 25.30 -18.00 -0.78
N ASN A 176 25.59 -17.56 -2.01
CA ASN A 176 26.01 -18.46 -3.09
C ASN A 176 27.51 -18.43 -3.40
N ALA A 177 28.26 -17.42 -2.95
CA ALA A 177 29.69 -17.36 -3.20
C ALA A 177 30.46 -18.40 -2.35
N PRO A 178 31.44 -19.09 -2.93
CA PRO A 178 32.18 -20.18 -2.28
C PRO A 178 33.17 -19.73 -1.19
N ALA A 179 33.55 -18.45 -1.08
CA ALA A 179 34.41 -18.02 0.04
C ALA A 179 34.26 -16.55 0.45
N ASP A 180 34.60 -15.59 -0.40
CA ASP A 180 35.01 -14.26 0.08
C ASP A 180 33.97 -13.18 -0.22
N VAL A 181 33.12 -12.85 0.76
CA VAL A 181 32.12 -11.79 0.65
C VAL A 181 32.04 -10.96 1.93
N LEU A 182 31.92 -9.64 1.80
CA LEU A 182 31.71 -8.70 2.90
C LEU A 182 30.49 -7.82 2.64
N ILE A 183 29.67 -7.59 3.67
CA ILE A 183 28.56 -6.64 3.64
C ILE A 183 28.86 -5.51 4.62
N LEU A 184 29.01 -4.31 4.08
CA LEU A 184 29.21 -3.06 4.79
C LEU A 184 27.95 -2.20 4.72
N PHE A 185 27.68 -1.48 5.79
CA PHE A 185 26.65 -0.45 5.84
C PHE A 185 27.29 0.91 6.09
N LYS A 186 26.97 1.90 5.25
CA LYS A 186 27.44 3.29 5.37
C LYS A 186 26.30 4.20 5.81
N GLU A 187 26.46 4.83 6.97
CA GLU A 187 25.49 5.79 7.50
C GLU A 187 25.67 7.16 6.86
N VAL A 188 24.61 7.66 6.20
CA VAL A 188 24.65 8.95 5.47
C VAL A 188 25.00 10.16 6.38
N PRO A 189 24.32 10.41 7.52
CA PRO A 189 24.60 11.60 8.32
C PRO A 189 26.01 11.65 8.95
N SER A 190 26.58 10.50 9.29
CA SER A 190 27.83 10.42 10.06
C SER A 190 29.05 10.01 9.24
N GLY A 191 28.84 9.41 8.06
CA GLY A 191 29.89 8.82 7.23
C GLY A 191 30.50 7.52 7.79
N LYS A 192 29.99 7.01 8.92
CA LYS A 192 30.51 5.80 9.59
C LYS A 192 30.20 4.54 8.80
N LEU A 193 31.11 3.56 8.88
CA LEU A 193 30.94 2.23 8.33
C LEU A 193 30.64 1.21 9.43
N TYR A 194 29.78 0.26 9.11
CA TYR A 194 29.39 -0.84 9.99
C TYR A 194 29.57 -2.17 9.26
N VAL A 195 30.25 -3.13 9.89
CA VAL A 195 30.46 -4.48 9.30
C VAL A 195 29.27 -5.37 9.66
N ILE A 196 28.36 -5.57 8.70
CA ILE A 196 27.12 -6.34 8.92
C ILE A 196 27.39 -7.84 8.91
N ALA A 197 28.15 -8.33 7.92
CA ALA A 197 28.51 -9.74 7.80
C ALA A 197 29.77 -9.91 6.94
N GLY A 198 30.57 -10.93 7.24
CA GLY A 198 31.78 -11.28 6.48
C GLY A 198 31.95 -12.79 6.36
N LYS A 199 32.42 -13.25 5.20
CA LYS A 199 32.70 -14.65 4.86
C LYS A 199 34.11 -14.79 4.28
N GLY A 200 34.71 -15.96 4.43
CA GLY A 200 36.03 -16.26 3.87
C GLY A 200 37.12 -15.39 4.49
N CYS A 201 37.97 -14.78 3.68
CA CYS A 201 39.03 -13.89 4.16
C CYS A 201 38.50 -12.70 4.98
N PHE A 202 37.24 -12.30 4.79
CA PHE A 202 36.64 -11.18 5.51
C PHE A 202 36.00 -11.56 6.85
N ALA A 203 35.94 -12.85 7.21
CA ALA A 203 35.26 -13.29 8.43
C ALA A 203 35.81 -12.66 9.72
N GLY A 204 37.13 -12.42 9.77
CA GLY A 204 37.81 -11.77 10.91
C GLY A 204 37.41 -10.29 11.13
N LEU A 205 36.81 -9.65 10.12
CA LEU A 205 36.38 -8.25 10.21
C LEU A 205 35.03 -8.09 10.96
N ALA A 206 34.23 -9.16 11.07
CA ALA A 206 32.97 -9.12 11.81
C ALA A 206 33.20 -8.96 13.33
N ALA A 207 32.18 -8.49 14.06
CA ALA A 207 32.22 -8.45 15.52
C ALA A 207 32.21 -9.88 16.08
N GLY A 208 33.16 -10.23 16.96
CA GLY A 208 33.20 -11.53 17.64
C GLY A 208 34.32 -12.49 17.21
N GLY A 209 35.05 -12.20 16.13
CA GLY A 209 36.33 -12.86 15.78
C GLY A 209 36.32 -14.39 15.93
N ASP A 210 35.47 -15.09 15.18
CA ASP A 210 35.52 -16.55 14.91
C ASP A 210 34.32 -16.98 14.03
N GLY A 211 33.96 -16.18 13.01
CA GLY A 211 32.85 -16.51 12.10
C GLY A 211 31.45 -16.43 12.72
N GLN A 212 31.30 -16.00 13.97
CA GLN A 212 29.99 -15.72 14.57
C GLN A 212 29.35 -14.50 13.90
N VAL A 213 28.10 -14.67 13.43
CA VAL A 213 27.30 -13.57 12.88
C VAL A 213 26.98 -12.57 14.00
N PRO A 214 27.22 -11.26 13.80
CA PRO A 214 26.93 -10.26 14.82
C PRO A 214 25.45 -10.28 15.25
N ASP A 215 25.16 -10.01 16.51
CA ASP A 215 23.80 -9.76 16.95
C ASP A 215 23.28 -8.47 16.32
N LEU A 216 22.40 -8.60 15.32
CA LEU A 216 21.80 -7.48 14.59
C LEU A 216 20.56 -6.91 15.28
N ALA A 217 20.24 -7.32 16.51
CA ALA A 217 19.19 -6.70 17.31
C ALA A 217 19.54 -5.28 17.76
N SER A 218 20.85 -4.94 17.82
CA SER A 218 21.33 -3.60 18.18
C SER A 218 22.57 -3.21 17.38
N TRP A 219 22.70 -1.93 17.09
CA TRP A 219 23.91 -1.37 16.46
C TRP A 219 25.16 -1.44 17.36
N GLU A 220 24.99 -1.63 18.67
CA GLU A 220 26.11 -1.77 19.62
C GLU A 220 26.88 -3.08 19.44
N GLY A 221 26.21 -4.13 18.98
CA GLY A 221 26.82 -5.45 18.70
C GLY A 221 27.56 -5.51 17.36
N VAL A 222 27.46 -4.47 16.53
CA VAL A 222 28.04 -4.42 15.19
C VAL A 222 29.33 -3.61 15.22
N ARG A 223 30.40 -4.11 14.59
CA ARG A 223 31.68 -3.39 14.52
C ARG A 223 31.49 -2.08 13.76
N GLN A 224 31.77 -0.96 14.42
CA GLN A 224 31.69 0.39 13.88
C GLN A 224 33.08 0.94 13.57
N LEU A 225 33.21 1.60 12.42
CA LEU A 225 34.41 2.28 11.93
C LEU A 225 34.05 3.73 11.58
N ALA A 226 34.98 4.66 11.79
CA ALA A 226 34.80 6.09 11.55
C ALA A 226 34.67 6.43 10.05
N GLY A 227 35.18 5.59 9.16
CA GLY A 227 35.08 5.76 7.71
C GLY A 227 35.95 4.76 6.95
N GLU A 228 36.17 5.02 5.65
CA GLU A 228 36.91 4.13 4.74
C GLU A 228 38.39 3.99 5.10
N GLU A 229 39.03 5.05 5.62
CA GLU A 229 40.44 5.02 6.03
C GLU A 229 40.68 4.00 7.17
N GLU A 230 39.86 4.06 8.24
CA GLU A 230 39.94 3.10 9.34
C GLU A 230 39.61 1.67 8.88
N PHE A 231 38.71 1.51 7.90
CA PHE A 231 38.44 0.21 7.29
C PHE A 231 39.65 -0.36 6.55
N LEU A 232 40.35 0.45 5.75
CA LEU A 232 41.56 0.02 5.04
C LEU A 232 42.70 -0.29 6.02
N GLU A 233 42.89 0.52 7.07
CA GLU A 233 43.84 0.24 8.14
C GLU A 233 43.54 -1.08 8.86
N LEU A 234 42.25 -1.35 9.13
CA LEU A 234 41.82 -2.61 9.71
C LEU A 234 42.10 -3.79 8.77
N CYS A 235 41.86 -3.66 7.47
CA CYS A 235 42.18 -4.71 6.50
C CYS A 235 43.68 -5.01 6.43
N VAL A 236 44.54 -4.00 6.55
CA VAL A 236 45.99 -4.17 6.64
C VAL A 236 46.38 -4.86 7.96
N LYS A 237 45.77 -4.44 9.07
CA LYS A 237 46.02 -5.01 10.40
C LYS A 237 45.62 -6.48 10.51
N GLU A 238 44.49 -6.86 9.92
CA GLU A 238 43.97 -8.23 9.91
C GLU A 238 44.56 -9.07 8.74
N GLU A 239 45.58 -8.54 8.05
CA GLU A 239 46.32 -9.20 6.96
C GLU A 239 45.39 -9.79 5.86
N ILE A 240 44.36 -9.02 5.48
CA ILE A 240 43.37 -9.47 4.49
C ILE A 240 44.02 -9.63 3.11
N THR A 241 44.02 -10.86 2.62
CA THR A 241 44.60 -11.25 1.33
C THR A 241 43.58 -11.95 0.45
N LEU A 242 43.52 -11.57 -0.83
CA LEU A 242 42.54 -12.03 -1.82
C LEU A 242 43.18 -12.98 -2.84
N PRO A 243 42.46 -13.97 -3.38
CA PRO A 243 42.96 -14.79 -4.49
C PRO A 243 43.11 -13.93 -5.77
N ALA A 244 44.32 -13.92 -6.34
CA ALA A 244 44.58 -13.22 -7.60
C ALA A 244 43.74 -13.83 -8.74
N MET A 245 43.26 -13.00 -9.66
CA MET A 245 42.43 -13.41 -10.82
C MET A 245 42.96 -14.68 -11.53
N GLU A 246 44.27 -14.76 -11.75
CA GLU A 246 44.95 -15.82 -12.49
C GLU A 246 44.90 -17.20 -11.79
N SER A 247 44.54 -17.21 -10.51
CA SER A 247 44.64 -18.36 -9.62
C SER A 247 43.30 -18.86 -9.06
N ARG A 248 42.19 -18.25 -9.50
CA ARG A 248 40.86 -18.55 -8.97
C ARG A 248 40.34 -19.91 -9.45
N PRO A 249 39.85 -20.77 -8.54
CA PRO A 249 39.18 -22.00 -8.92
C PRO A 249 37.86 -21.69 -9.66
N LYS A 250 37.63 -22.40 -10.77
CA LYS A 250 36.34 -22.38 -11.46
C LYS A 250 35.38 -23.34 -10.76
N PHE A 251 34.48 -22.82 -9.93
CA PHE A 251 33.44 -23.63 -9.30
C PHE A 251 32.27 -23.87 -10.26
N SER A 252 31.67 -25.07 -10.17
CA SER A 252 30.39 -25.39 -10.83
C SER A 252 29.22 -24.82 -10.02
N GLY A 253 28.17 -24.33 -10.71
CA GLY A 253 27.06 -23.59 -10.10
C GLY A 253 26.22 -24.32 -9.04
N GLY A 254 26.37 -25.64 -8.88
CA GLY A 254 25.58 -26.44 -7.93
C GLY A 254 26.06 -26.41 -6.47
N LEU A 255 27.30 -25.99 -6.21
CA LEU A 255 27.94 -26.13 -4.90
C LEU A 255 27.49 -25.06 -3.88
N VAL A 256 27.28 -25.48 -2.64
CA VAL A 256 27.00 -24.62 -1.48
C VAL A 256 27.84 -25.07 -0.29
N ARG A 257 28.41 -24.09 0.42
CA ARG A 257 29.11 -24.32 1.69
C ARG A 257 28.16 -24.10 2.85
N LEU A 258 28.11 -25.06 3.75
CA LEU A 258 27.14 -25.09 4.85
C LEU A 258 27.67 -24.46 6.15
N GLY A 259 28.92 -23.99 6.18
CA GLY A 259 29.48 -23.27 7.33
C GLY A 259 30.65 -24.00 7.99
N ALA A 260 31.28 -23.33 8.95
CA ALA A 260 32.54 -23.80 9.54
C ALA A 260 32.35 -25.06 10.40
N GLU A 261 31.21 -25.19 11.08
CA GLU A 261 30.89 -26.39 11.88
C GLU A 261 30.71 -27.62 10.99
N PHE A 262 29.87 -27.49 9.95
CA PHE A 262 29.63 -28.57 9.00
C PHE A 262 30.92 -29.01 8.30
N GLU A 263 31.74 -28.06 7.86
CA GLU A 263 32.98 -28.36 7.16
C GLU A 263 34.00 -29.05 8.06
N ARG A 264 34.13 -28.62 9.32
CA ARG A 264 34.99 -29.28 10.30
C ARG A 264 34.55 -30.73 10.53
N ASP A 265 33.25 -30.96 10.63
CA ASP A 265 32.68 -32.29 10.88
C ASP A 265 32.68 -33.18 9.63
N ASN A 266 32.93 -32.61 8.44
CA ASN A 266 32.90 -33.29 7.14
C ASN A 266 34.20 -33.10 6.33
N ASN A 267 35.36 -32.92 6.97
CA ASN A 267 36.68 -32.80 6.31
C ASN A 267 36.74 -31.76 5.17
N GLY A 268 36.09 -30.61 5.34
CA GLY A 268 36.08 -29.50 4.37
C GLY A 268 35.19 -29.72 3.13
N MET A 269 34.27 -30.68 3.18
CA MET A 269 33.35 -30.95 2.07
C MET A 269 32.26 -29.88 1.91
N SER A 270 31.84 -29.68 0.67
CA SER A 270 30.67 -28.88 0.30
C SER A 270 29.51 -29.77 -0.12
N VAL A 271 28.32 -29.16 -0.23
CA VAL A 271 27.12 -29.86 -0.68
C VAL A 271 26.79 -29.46 -2.11
N ASP A 272 26.64 -30.45 -2.97
CA ASP A 272 26.03 -30.28 -4.29
C ASP A 272 24.50 -30.40 -4.15
N MET A 273 23.79 -29.28 -4.35
CA MET A 273 22.34 -29.24 -4.19
C MET A 273 21.59 -30.10 -5.20
N ASP A 274 22.11 -30.22 -6.43
CA ASP A 274 21.46 -31.02 -7.46
C ASP A 274 21.54 -32.51 -7.12
N LEU A 275 22.69 -32.96 -6.61
CA LEU A 275 22.87 -34.32 -6.14
C LEU A 275 22.10 -34.61 -4.85
N LEU A 276 22.03 -33.66 -3.91
CA LEU A 276 21.25 -33.82 -2.67
C LEU A 276 19.77 -34.10 -2.97
N PHE A 277 19.15 -33.31 -3.84
CA PHE A 277 17.72 -33.46 -4.14
C PHE A 277 17.41 -34.62 -5.10
N SER A 278 18.33 -34.98 -6.00
CA SER A 278 18.10 -36.07 -6.96
C SER A 278 18.50 -37.46 -6.45
N THR A 279 19.55 -37.56 -5.63
CA THR A 279 20.14 -38.84 -5.21
C THR A 279 20.19 -39.04 -3.69
N GLY A 280 19.87 -38.02 -2.88
CA GLY A 280 19.99 -38.06 -1.42
C GLY A 280 19.06 -39.05 -0.71
N GLY A 281 17.86 -39.31 -1.24
CA GLY A 281 16.93 -40.31 -0.67
C GLY A 281 16.61 -40.11 0.82
N MET A 282 16.27 -41.19 1.53
CA MET A 282 16.06 -41.20 2.99
C MET A 282 17.41 -41.23 3.70
N LEU A 283 17.76 -40.15 4.39
CA LEU A 283 19.05 -40.02 5.07
C LEU A 283 19.10 -40.83 6.37
N GLU A 284 20.29 -41.34 6.69
CA GLU A 284 20.54 -41.89 8.02
C GLU A 284 20.39 -40.80 9.11
N VAL A 285 20.06 -41.20 10.34
CA VAL A 285 19.76 -40.25 11.44
C VAL A 285 20.91 -39.27 11.66
N PHE A 286 22.15 -39.75 11.65
CA PHE A 286 23.33 -38.92 11.85
C PHE A 286 23.55 -37.91 10.71
N GLU A 287 23.37 -38.31 9.45
CA GLU A 287 23.51 -37.42 8.30
C GLU A 287 22.42 -36.35 8.26
N LEU A 288 21.20 -36.74 8.65
CA LEU A 288 20.08 -35.82 8.79
C LEU A 288 20.34 -34.80 9.90
N GLU A 289 20.84 -35.23 11.06
CA GLU A 289 21.19 -34.33 12.17
C GLU A 289 22.31 -33.35 11.78
N GLN A 290 23.32 -33.79 11.01
CA GLN A 290 24.38 -32.91 10.50
C GLN A 290 23.87 -31.88 9.49
N LEU A 291 23.00 -32.30 8.55
CA LEU A 291 22.43 -31.41 7.54
C LEU A 291 21.44 -30.41 8.15
N LEU A 292 20.70 -30.85 9.18
CA LEU A 292 19.72 -30.04 9.93
C LEU A 292 20.33 -29.33 11.15
N ALA A 293 21.66 -29.40 11.32
CA ALA A 293 22.36 -28.59 12.29
C ALA A 293 22.14 -27.10 11.97
N GLU A 294 22.10 -26.27 13.01
CA GLU A 294 21.55 -24.92 12.90
C GLU A 294 22.30 -24.03 11.89
N GLU A 295 23.65 -24.05 11.88
CA GLU A 295 24.44 -23.31 10.88
C GLU A 295 24.23 -23.88 9.46
N ALA A 296 24.30 -25.22 9.35
CA ALA A 296 24.23 -25.93 8.08
C ALA A 296 22.90 -25.74 7.36
N PHE A 297 21.80 -25.91 8.09
CA PHE A 297 20.46 -25.78 7.54
C PHE A 297 20.16 -24.35 7.11
N ASN A 298 20.58 -23.35 7.88
CA ASN A 298 20.36 -21.94 7.54
C ASN A 298 21.07 -21.58 6.23
N ASN A 299 22.35 -21.96 6.08
CA ASN A 299 23.10 -21.70 4.85
C ASN A 299 22.49 -22.40 3.64
N LEU A 300 22.07 -23.67 3.79
CA LEU A 300 21.38 -24.41 2.75
C LEU A 300 20.05 -23.75 2.35
N ALA A 301 19.25 -23.35 3.34
CA ALA A 301 17.94 -22.77 3.12
C ALA A 301 18.05 -21.39 2.43
N VAL A 302 18.98 -20.52 2.85
CA VAL A 302 19.20 -19.20 2.21
C VAL A 302 19.67 -19.37 0.76
N ALA A 303 20.56 -20.35 0.48
CA ALA A 303 20.95 -20.68 -0.88
C ALA A 303 19.75 -21.18 -1.70
N CYS A 304 18.89 -22.05 -1.15
CA CYS A 304 17.67 -22.49 -1.80
C CYS A 304 16.70 -21.34 -2.10
N LYS A 305 16.56 -20.38 -1.17
CA LYS A 305 15.68 -19.21 -1.35
C LYS A 305 16.13 -18.31 -2.47
N THR A 306 17.41 -17.94 -2.47
CA THR A 306 18.00 -17.07 -3.50
C THR A 306 17.97 -17.75 -4.88
N ARG A 307 18.11 -19.07 -4.94
CA ARG A 307 18.00 -19.87 -6.19
C ARG A 307 16.55 -20.24 -6.59
N GLY A 308 15.53 -19.88 -5.80
CA GLY A 308 14.14 -20.26 -6.08
C GLY A 308 13.81 -21.76 -5.91
N ARG A 309 14.64 -22.52 -5.19
CA ARG A 309 14.53 -23.99 -5.01
C ARG A 309 13.97 -24.44 -3.65
N LEU A 310 13.27 -23.55 -2.92
CA LEU A 310 12.71 -23.88 -1.61
C LEU A 310 11.71 -25.05 -1.64
N GLN A 311 10.97 -25.21 -2.74
CA GLN A 311 10.02 -26.32 -2.88
C GLN A 311 10.71 -27.68 -3.00
N GLU A 312 11.90 -27.74 -3.62
CA GLU A 312 12.69 -28.97 -3.68
C GLU A 312 13.21 -29.36 -2.29
N LEU A 313 13.73 -28.39 -1.53
CA LEU A 313 14.16 -28.61 -0.14
C LEU A 313 12.97 -29.04 0.75
N ARG A 314 11.79 -28.45 0.57
CA ARG A 314 10.57 -28.84 1.28
C ARG A 314 10.17 -30.28 0.98
N GLN A 315 10.14 -30.66 -0.29
CA GLN A 315 9.78 -32.01 -0.70
C GLN A 315 10.79 -33.03 -0.16
N PHE A 316 12.08 -32.68 -0.18
CA PHE A 316 13.14 -33.48 0.42
C PHE A 316 12.92 -33.68 1.93
N LEU A 317 12.66 -32.62 2.70
CA LEU A 317 12.39 -32.72 4.15
C LEU A 317 11.14 -33.55 4.46
N ILE A 318 10.06 -33.37 3.70
CA ILE A 318 8.82 -34.17 3.86
C ILE A 318 9.12 -35.65 3.65
N SER A 319 9.97 -35.99 2.67
CA SER A 319 10.38 -37.38 2.42
C SER A 319 11.17 -38.01 3.57
N GLN A 320 11.69 -37.22 4.52
CA GLN A 320 12.40 -37.71 5.70
C GLN A 320 11.50 -38.10 6.88
N LYS A 321 10.18 -37.85 6.80
CA LYS A 321 9.22 -38.16 7.88
C LYS A 321 8.91 -39.64 7.98
N MET A 322 8.65 -40.10 9.21
CA MET A 322 8.17 -41.45 9.49
C MET A 322 6.69 -41.43 9.92
N GLU A 323 5.95 -42.49 9.59
CA GLU A 323 4.55 -42.65 9.98
C GLU A 323 4.41 -42.90 11.50
N GLU A 324 3.57 -42.12 12.18
CA GLU A 324 3.24 -42.25 13.62
C GLU A 324 1.89 -42.96 13.81
N VAL A 325 1.72 -43.71 14.90
CA VAL A 325 0.45 -44.40 15.20
C VAL A 325 -0.59 -43.41 15.75
N VAL A 326 -1.67 -43.16 14.99
CA VAL A 326 -2.75 -42.23 15.38
C VAL A 326 -3.92 -42.97 16.04
N VAL A 327 -4.26 -42.66 17.30
CA VAL A 327 -5.51 -43.16 17.93
C VAL A 327 -6.71 -42.35 17.44
N LYS A 328 -7.62 -43.00 16.69
CA LYS A 328 -8.90 -42.41 16.28
C LYS A 328 -10.03 -42.99 17.13
N LEU A 329 -11.12 -42.23 17.31
CA LEU A 329 -12.36 -42.77 17.88
C LEU A 329 -13.05 -43.63 16.81
N GLU A 330 -12.69 -44.91 16.76
CA GLU A 330 -13.18 -45.87 15.78
C GLU A 330 -14.56 -46.42 16.14
N ASP A 331 -15.35 -46.72 15.11
CA ASP A 331 -16.64 -47.37 15.29
C ASP A 331 -16.50 -48.90 15.40
N VAL A 332 -16.00 -49.36 16.54
CA VAL A 332 -15.80 -50.79 16.82
C VAL A 332 -17.11 -51.53 17.14
N ALA A 333 -18.14 -50.81 17.58
CA ALA A 333 -19.43 -51.36 17.99
C ALA A 333 -20.57 -51.18 16.97
N GLY A 334 -20.30 -50.66 15.77
CA GLY A 334 -21.26 -50.57 14.67
C GLY A 334 -22.32 -49.47 14.84
N ALA A 335 -22.00 -48.37 15.52
CA ALA A 335 -22.86 -47.20 15.69
C ALA A 335 -23.32 -46.60 14.35
N SER A 336 -22.48 -46.60 13.32
CA SER A 336 -22.80 -46.05 11.99
C SER A 336 -23.95 -46.82 11.31
N ALA A 337 -23.94 -48.15 11.41
CA ALA A 337 -25.03 -48.98 10.90
C ALA A 337 -26.35 -48.69 11.63
N ILE A 338 -26.28 -48.46 12.95
CA ILE A 338 -27.45 -48.14 13.77
C ILE A 338 -28.00 -46.75 13.43
N VAL A 339 -27.15 -45.74 13.24
CA VAL A 339 -27.56 -44.39 12.81
C VAL A 339 -28.22 -44.43 11.42
N THR A 340 -27.68 -45.23 10.50
CA THR A 340 -28.27 -45.43 9.17
C THR A 340 -29.68 -46.04 9.28
N GLN A 341 -29.86 -47.06 10.11
CA GLN A 341 -31.18 -47.64 10.36
C GLN A 341 -32.13 -46.61 10.96
N LEU A 342 -31.70 -45.84 11.97
CA LEU A 342 -32.51 -44.80 12.61
C LEU A 342 -33.00 -43.69 11.66
N SER A 343 -32.36 -43.53 10.49
CA SER A 343 -32.77 -42.57 9.46
C SER A 343 -33.93 -43.05 8.58
N GLU A 344 -34.37 -44.31 8.69
CA GLU A 344 -35.48 -44.86 7.92
C GLU A 344 -36.83 -44.26 8.37
N PRO A 345 -37.63 -43.71 7.43
CA PRO A 345 -38.86 -42.98 7.78
C PRO A 345 -39.97 -43.87 8.34
N ASP A 346 -40.00 -45.15 7.99
CA ASP A 346 -41.09 -46.10 8.29
C ASP A 346 -40.87 -46.92 9.58
N LEU A 347 -39.88 -46.55 10.40
CA LEU A 347 -39.59 -47.24 11.66
C LEU A 347 -40.69 -47.01 12.71
N ASP A 348 -41.19 -48.11 13.29
CA ASP A 348 -42.08 -48.04 14.44
C ASP A 348 -41.37 -47.51 15.70
N ASN A 349 -42.13 -46.88 16.59
CA ASN A 349 -41.57 -46.23 17.78
C ASN A 349 -40.87 -47.20 18.73
N GLY A 350 -41.28 -48.47 18.81
CA GLY A 350 -40.67 -49.48 19.68
C GLY A 350 -39.30 -49.93 19.15
N THR A 351 -39.21 -50.15 17.85
CA THR A 351 -37.93 -50.47 17.17
C THR A 351 -36.99 -49.27 17.21
N ARG A 352 -37.50 -48.04 17.03
CA ARG A 352 -36.70 -46.81 17.13
C ARG A 352 -36.07 -46.65 18.52
N GLU A 353 -36.82 -46.89 19.60
CA GLU A 353 -36.27 -46.79 20.95
C GLU A 353 -35.25 -47.90 21.24
N THR A 354 -35.49 -49.11 20.72
CA THR A 354 -34.52 -50.22 20.81
C THR A 354 -33.21 -49.89 20.10
N LEU A 355 -33.28 -49.29 18.90
CA LEU A 355 -32.10 -48.85 18.15
C LEU A 355 -31.37 -47.71 18.85
N ARG A 356 -32.09 -46.76 19.47
CA ARG A 356 -31.48 -45.70 20.29
C ARG A 356 -30.73 -46.26 21.49
N GLN A 357 -31.30 -47.22 22.20
CA GLN A 357 -30.62 -47.89 23.31
C GLN A 357 -29.35 -48.59 22.85
N LYS A 358 -29.41 -49.36 21.75
CA LYS A 358 -28.23 -49.99 21.14
C LYS A 358 -27.18 -48.98 20.71
N LEU A 359 -27.60 -47.82 20.20
CA LEU A 359 -26.69 -46.74 19.81
C LEU A 359 -25.95 -46.16 21.03
N ARG A 360 -26.64 -45.95 22.16
CA ARG A 360 -26.03 -45.51 23.42
C ARG A 360 -24.99 -46.51 23.93
N GLU A 361 -25.30 -47.80 23.87
CA GLU A 361 -24.37 -48.88 24.24
C GLU A 361 -23.15 -48.91 23.30
N ALA A 362 -23.36 -48.83 21.99
CA ALA A 362 -22.29 -48.78 20.99
C ALA A 362 -21.36 -47.57 21.21
N HIS A 363 -21.92 -46.39 21.50
CA HIS A 363 -21.15 -45.21 21.88
C HIS A 363 -20.32 -45.41 23.16
N ALA A 364 -20.89 -46.05 24.19
CA ALA A 364 -20.14 -46.35 25.41
C ALA A 364 -18.95 -47.30 25.14
N THR A 365 -19.15 -48.33 24.31
CA THR A 365 -18.07 -49.25 23.92
C THR A 365 -16.99 -48.57 23.08
N ASN A 366 -17.37 -47.74 22.10
CA ASN A 366 -16.40 -46.99 21.28
C ASN A 366 -15.54 -46.04 22.15
N ARG A 367 -16.14 -45.36 23.14
CA ARG A 367 -15.41 -44.52 24.11
C ARG A 367 -14.40 -45.32 24.93
N LEU A 368 -14.80 -46.48 25.44
CA LEU A 368 -13.93 -47.32 26.27
C LEU A 368 -12.75 -47.86 25.46
N HIS A 369 -12.98 -48.31 24.23
CA HIS A 369 -11.91 -48.76 23.33
C HIS A 369 -10.90 -47.65 23.02
N TYR A 370 -11.39 -46.43 22.76
CA TYR A 370 -10.54 -45.26 22.55
C TYR A 370 -9.67 -44.95 23.77
N GLN A 371 -10.23 -45.03 24.99
CA GLN A 371 -9.48 -44.81 26.23
C GLN A 371 -8.38 -45.87 26.45
N GLU A 372 -8.67 -47.14 26.16
CA GLU A 372 -7.69 -48.22 26.28
C GLU A 372 -6.51 -48.08 25.29
N ASN A 373 -6.79 -47.69 24.05
CA ASN A 373 -5.74 -47.47 23.04
C ASN A 373 -4.87 -46.25 23.38
N LEU A 374 -5.47 -45.18 23.91
CA LEU A 374 -4.73 -44.02 24.42
C LEU A 374 -3.71 -44.39 25.50
N GLN A 375 -4.04 -45.36 26.36
CA GLN A 375 -3.15 -45.77 27.44
C GLN A 375 -1.96 -46.60 26.93
N LYS A 376 -2.17 -47.44 25.89
CA LYS A 376 -1.11 -48.27 25.27
C LYS A 376 -0.08 -47.47 24.48
N ILE A 377 -0.49 -46.37 23.82
CA ILE A 377 0.45 -45.55 23.01
C ILE A 377 1.36 -44.69 23.89
N LYS A 378 0.90 -44.25 25.07
CA LYS A 378 1.73 -43.50 26.03
C LYS A 378 3.00 -44.26 26.46
N GLU A 379 3.10 -45.56 26.21
CA GLU A 379 4.18 -46.43 26.67
C GLU A 379 5.19 -46.84 25.57
N SER A 380 5.01 -46.50 24.27
CA SER A 380 5.75 -47.17 23.18
C SER A 380 6.47 -46.35 22.07
N GLU A 381 6.52 -45.00 22.06
CA GLU A 381 7.15 -44.26 20.94
C GLU A 381 8.15 -43.16 21.34
N HIS A 382 9.45 -43.37 21.09
CA HIS A 382 10.49 -42.34 21.24
C HIS A 382 11.38 -42.09 20.01
N ALA A 383 11.43 -42.98 19.02
CA ALA A 383 12.36 -42.84 17.88
C ALA A 383 11.75 -42.11 16.67
N ALA A 384 10.57 -42.55 16.21
CA ALA A 384 9.83 -41.88 15.12
C ALA A 384 9.47 -40.44 15.50
N HIS A 385 9.00 -40.25 16.73
CA HIS A 385 8.70 -38.93 17.29
C HIS A 385 9.93 -38.00 17.29
N ARG A 386 11.10 -38.48 17.74
CA ARG A 386 12.33 -37.66 17.74
C ARG A 386 12.74 -37.23 16.34
N ARG A 387 12.71 -38.14 15.35
CA ARG A 387 13.04 -37.80 13.95
C ARG A 387 12.05 -36.79 13.38
N ASN A 388 10.75 -37.02 13.56
CA ASN A 388 9.71 -36.11 13.08
C ASN A 388 9.80 -34.73 13.74
N VAL A 389 10.19 -34.64 15.03
CA VAL A 389 10.44 -33.35 15.69
C VAL A 389 11.56 -32.57 15.00
N VAL A 390 12.69 -33.21 14.70
CA VAL A 390 13.83 -32.52 14.03
C VAL A 390 13.44 -32.08 12.61
N VAL A 391 12.76 -32.94 11.86
CA VAL A 391 12.26 -32.61 10.50
C VAL A 391 11.20 -31.51 10.54
N ASN A 392 10.29 -31.53 11.51
CA ASN A 392 9.27 -30.51 11.68
C ASN A 392 9.89 -29.17 12.08
N ASN A 393 10.90 -29.16 12.95
CA ASN A 393 11.65 -27.96 13.27
C ASN A 393 12.32 -27.37 12.02
N ALA A 394 12.96 -28.21 11.18
CA ALA A 394 13.55 -27.77 9.92
C ALA A 394 12.50 -27.26 8.91
N LEU A 395 11.34 -27.90 8.81
CA LEU A 395 10.22 -27.43 7.98
C LEU A 395 9.64 -26.11 8.49
N GLU A 396 9.55 -25.94 9.81
CA GLU A 396 9.19 -24.67 10.44
C GLU A 396 10.22 -23.59 10.12
N ASP A 397 11.52 -23.88 10.19
CA ASP A 397 12.60 -22.94 9.85
C ASP A 397 12.62 -22.61 8.36
N LEU A 398 12.31 -23.58 7.49
CA LEU A 398 12.15 -23.33 6.05
C LEU A 398 10.95 -22.41 5.75
N ALA A 399 9.83 -22.62 6.45
CA ALA A 399 8.68 -21.73 6.38
C ALA A 399 9.00 -20.32 6.92
N LYS A 400 9.88 -20.22 7.92
CA LYS A 400 10.46 -18.93 8.39
C LYS A 400 11.19 -18.19 7.31
N LEU A 401 12.02 -18.92 6.59
CA LEU A 401 12.82 -18.32 5.53
C LEU A 401 11.99 -17.92 4.32
N GLU A 402 10.98 -18.70 3.90
CA GLU A 402 10.15 -18.36 2.74
C GLU A 402 9.43 -17.01 2.89
N LYS A 403 8.99 -16.68 4.12
CA LYS A 403 8.25 -15.44 4.43
C LYS A 403 9.13 -14.26 4.80
N SER A 404 10.43 -14.46 5.07
CA SER A 404 11.32 -13.34 5.39
C SER A 404 11.52 -12.44 4.17
N SER A 405 11.64 -11.14 4.37
CA SER A 405 12.21 -10.26 3.34
C SER A 405 13.71 -10.56 3.20
N TYR A 406 14.35 -10.00 2.17
CA TYR A 406 15.80 -10.04 2.05
C TYR A 406 16.46 -8.92 2.88
N THR A 407 16.03 -8.79 4.13
CA THR A 407 16.59 -7.87 5.13
C THR A 407 17.69 -8.58 5.93
N ALA A 408 18.50 -7.85 6.69
CA ALA A 408 19.63 -8.42 7.42
C ALA A 408 19.19 -9.39 8.55
N ASP A 409 17.92 -9.37 8.94
CA ASP A 409 17.29 -10.42 9.76
C ASP A 409 17.34 -11.81 9.11
N ILE A 410 17.50 -11.92 7.79
CA ILE A 410 17.74 -13.20 7.11
C ILE A 410 19.11 -13.78 7.51
N LEU A 411 20.03 -12.94 7.98
CA LEU A 411 21.36 -13.32 8.49
C LEU A 411 21.36 -13.49 10.01
N ALA A 412 20.60 -12.67 10.75
CA ALA A 412 20.55 -12.71 12.22
C ALA A 412 19.31 -13.43 12.75
N ARG A 413 19.55 -14.50 13.52
CA ARG A 413 18.53 -15.25 14.26
C ARG A 413 17.69 -14.30 15.12
N SER A 414 16.42 -14.11 14.78
CA SER A 414 15.27 -14.01 15.70
C SER A 414 14.07 -13.40 14.98
N SER A 415 13.25 -14.26 14.39
CA SER A 415 11.95 -13.86 13.89
C SER A 415 10.96 -15.00 14.16
N ASN A 416 10.20 -14.84 15.25
CA ASN A 416 9.05 -15.68 15.66
C ASN A 416 7.92 -15.73 14.61
N ARG A 417 8.16 -15.22 13.41
CA ARG A 417 7.16 -14.87 12.40
C ARG A 417 6.60 -16.09 11.68
N ALA A 418 7.34 -17.19 11.61
CA ALA A 418 6.98 -18.23 10.64
C ALA A 418 7.17 -19.69 11.10
N ARG A 419 6.67 -19.95 12.31
CA ARG A 419 6.11 -21.25 12.74
C ARG A 419 4.90 -21.74 11.88
N ARG A 420 4.81 -21.45 10.58
CA ARG A 420 3.51 -21.45 9.84
C ARG A 420 3.45 -22.17 8.48
N ALA A 421 4.20 -23.22 8.21
CA ALA A 421 3.84 -24.07 7.06
C ALA A 421 4.25 -25.52 7.28
N GLU A 422 3.36 -26.27 7.91
CA GLU A 422 3.33 -27.71 7.78
C GLU A 422 2.03 -28.06 7.07
N ALA A 423 2.12 -28.77 5.94
CA ALA A 423 0.96 -29.35 5.29
C ALA A 423 0.55 -30.59 6.10
N VAL A 424 -0.69 -30.63 6.56
CA VAL A 424 -1.29 -31.88 7.06
C VAL A 424 -1.45 -32.77 5.83
N GLY A 425 -0.62 -33.81 5.74
CA GLY A 425 -0.54 -34.67 4.57
C GLY A 425 -1.92 -35.19 4.14
N THR A 426 -2.15 -35.22 2.82
CA THR A 426 -3.38 -35.67 2.14
C THR A 426 -3.71 -37.16 2.35
N GLY A 427 -3.03 -37.84 3.27
CA GLY A 427 -3.23 -39.22 3.68
C GLY A 427 -3.41 -39.36 5.20
N GLY A 428 -4.35 -38.61 5.79
CA GLY A 428 -5.06 -39.05 6.99
C GLY A 428 -4.26 -39.39 8.25
N ALA A 429 -3.39 -38.51 8.73
CA ALA A 429 -2.85 -38.59 10.09
C ALA A 429 -2.92 -37.22 10.79
N ILE A 430 -4.06 -36.95 11.45
CA ILE A 430 -4.15 -35.94 12.51
C ILE A 430 -3.14 -36.38 13.58
N THR A 431 -2.11 -35.57 13.84
CA THR A 431 -1.16 -35.80 14.95
C THR A 431 -1.94 -36.12 16.23
N THR A 432 -1.46 -37.11 16.98
CA THR A 432 -2.00 -37.67 18.24
C THR A 432 -2.63 -36.61 19.17
N SER A 433 -3.87 -36.22 18.90
CA SER A 433 -4.60 -35.24 19.69
C SER A 433 -5.60 -36.00 20.54
N ILE A 434 -5.20 -36.19 21.80
CA ILE A 434 -5.98 -36.89 22.81
C ILE A 434 -7.19 -36.02 23.17
N LEU A 435 -8.37 -36.35 22.66
CA LEU A 435 -9.63 -35.76 23.11
C LEU A 435 -9.99 -36.24 24.52
N ASN A 436 -10.29 -35.29 25.42
CA ASN A 436 -10.87 -35.59 26.72
C ASN A 436 -12.39 -35.36 26.70
N LEU A 437 -13.14 -36.40 26.34
CA LEU A 437 -14.62 -36.37 26.27
C LEU A 437 -15.31 -36.35 27.64
N ASP A 438 -14.60 -36.70 28.72
CA ASP A 438 -15.15 -36.77 30.08
C ASP A 438 -14.87 -35.51 30.90
N THR A 439 -14.31 -34.47 30.27
CA THR A 439 -14.12 -33.18 30.94
C THR A 439 -15.46 -32.62 31.46
N PRO A 440 -15.47 -32.06 32.69
CA PRO A 440 -16.64 -31.35 33.20
C PRO A 440 -16.86 -30.01 32.46
N ASP A 441 -15.81 -29.49 31.83
CA ASP A 441 -15.83 -28.22 31.09
C ASP A 441 -16.15 -28.47 29.60
N ALA A 442 -17.43 -28.75 29.34
CA ALA A 442 -17.99 -29.00 28.02
C ALA A 442 -19.45 -28.56 27.96
N TYR A 443 -19.91 -28.12 26.80
CA TYR A 443 -21.35 -27.95 26.56
C TYR A 443 -21.98 -29.32 26.31
N ARG A 444 -22.95 -29.68 27.16
CA ARG A 444 -23.70 -30.93 27.09
C ARG A 444 -25.19 -30.64 27.00
N ALA A 445 -25.89 -31.44 26.21
CA ALA A 445 -27.33 -31.32 26.04
C ALA A 445 -27.94 -32.65 25.55
N GLU A 446 -29.27 -32.65 25.40
CA GLU A 446 -30.01 -33.77 24.83
C GLU A 446 -29.70 -33.93 23.34
N CYS A 447 -29.32 -35.15 22.92
CA CYS A 447 -29.14 -35.47 21.51
C CYS A 447 -30.42 -36.10 20.92
N ARG A 448 -31.00 -35.48 19.88
CA ARG A 448 -32.23 -35.97 19.24
C ARG A 448 -32.08 -37.29 18.45
N ILE A 449 -30.85 -37.71 18.15
CA ILE A 449 -30.57 -38.98 17.45
C ILE A 449 -30.58 -40.14 18.45
N CYS A 450 -29.67 -40.12 19.44
CA CYS A 450 -29.54 -41.19 20.44
C CYS A 450 -30.42 -41.02 21.69
N CYS A 451 -31.07 -39.87 21.85
CA CYS A 451 -31.84 -39.48 23.05
C CYS A 451 -31.01 -39.63 24.34
N GLY A 452 -29.74 -39.23 24.30
CA GLY A 452 -28.91 -39.11 25.50
C GLY A 452 -29.01 -37.70 26.06
N ASP A 453 -29.34 -37.57 27.35
CA ASP A 453 -29.69 -36.29 27.99
C ASP A 453 -28.47 -35.42 28.36
N ASN A 454 -27.26 -35.99 28.36
CA ASN A 454 -26.04 -35.32 28.82
C ASN A 454 -24.83 -35.62 27.93
N GLU A 455 -25.03 -35.54 26.62
CA GLU A 455 -24.01 -35.85 25.63
C GLU A 455 -23.22 -34.61 25.22
N VAL A 456 -21.93 -34.77 24.91
CA VAL A 456 -21.11 -33.70 24.34
C VAL A 456 -21.62 -33.37 22.95
N MET A 457 -22.04 -32.12 22.74
CA MET A 457 -22.57 -31.67 21.46
C MET A 457 -21.44 -31.41 20.44
N ALA A 458 -21.80 -31.25 19.18
CA ALA A 458 -20.83 -30.93 18.13
C ALA A 458 -21.34 -29.89 17.14
N ILE A 459 -20.40 -29.10 16.65
CA ILE A 459 -20.58 -28.16 15.55
C ILE A 459 -20.10 -28.87 14.28
N ALA A 460 -21.01 -29.09 13.35
CA ALA A 460 -20.71 -29.71 12.07
C ALA A 460 -20.35 -28.64 11.03
N VAL A 461 -19.17 -28.74 10.44
CA VAL A 461 -18.64 -27.75 9.49
C VAL A 461 -18.61 -28.34 8.08
N LYS A 462 -19.25 -27.65 7.14
CA LYS A 462 -19.37 -27.99 5.73
C LYS A 462 -18.08 -27.62 4.96
N PRO A 463 -17.77 -28.31 3.85
CA PRO A 463 -16.74 -27.86 2.92
C PRO A 463 -17.20 -26.58 2.22
N GLY A 464 -16.25 -25.78 1.72
CA GLY A 464 -16.55 -24.57 0.97
C GLY A 464 -15.70 -23.35 1.35
N ALA A 465 -14.88 -23.46 2.40
CA ALA A 465 -13.93 -22.41 2.73
C ALA A 465 -12.90 -22.26 1.60
N ASP A 466 -12.74 -21.04 1.12
CA ASP A 466 -11.65 -20.72 0.20
C ASP A 466 -10.33 -20.65 0.98
N SER A 467 -9.68 -21.80 1.07
CA SER A 467 -8.39 -21.95 1.74
C SER A 467 -7.33 -20.98 1.23
N ALA A 468 -7.33 -20.63 -0.07
CA ALA A 468 -6.38 -19.68 -0.65
C ALA A 468 -6.60 -18.27 -0.13
N THR A 469 -7.87 -17.83 -0.02
CA THR A 469 -8.21 -16.54 0.58
C THR A 469 -7.80 -16.47 2.06
N ILE A 470 -8.06 -17.54 2.83
CA ILE A 470 -7.75 -17.58 4.27
C ILE A 470 -6.24 -17.67 4.54
N THR A 471 -5.49 -18.32 3.66
CA THR A 471 -4.02 -18.49 3.78
C THR A 471 -3.21 -17.41 3.08
N SER A 472 -3.85 -16.50 2.34
CA SER A 472 -3.21 -15.34 1.71
C SER A 472 -2.58 -14.39 2.74
N ASP A 473 -1.66 -13.52 2.30
CA ASP A 473 -1.06 -12.50 3.17
C ASP A 473 -2.14 -11.63 3.85
N PHE A 474 -3.19 -11.25 3.11
CA PHE A 474 -4.34 -10.55 3.66
C PHE A 474 -5.09 -11.41 4.70
N GLY A 475 -5.26 -12.70 4.42
CA GLY A 475 -5.84 -13.70 5.32
C GLY A 475 -5.15 -13.77 6.67
N LEU A 476 -3.83 -13.75 6.64
CA LEU A 476 -2.96 -13.89 7.80
C LEU A 476 -2.81 -12.59 8.59
N ASP A 477 -2.78 -11.45 7.92
CA ASP A 477 -2.71 -10.13 8.56
C ASP A 477 -4.07 -9.68 9.11
N PHE A 478 -5.17 -10.14 8.51
CA PHE A 478 -6.53 -9.67 8.85
C PHE A 478 -7.54 -10.81 9.08
N PRO A 479 -7.27 -11.76 9.99
CA PRO A 479 -8.10 -12.96 10.17
C PRO A 479 -9.55 -12.64 10.57
N LEU A 480 -9.78 -11.57 11.34
CA LEU A 480 -11.12 -11.12 11.72
C LEU A 480 -11.90 -10.52 10.54
N ALA A 481 -11.20 -9.94 9.56
CA ALA A 481 -11.85 -9.45 8.34
C ALA A 481 -12.21 -10.62 7.40
N VAL A 482 -11.37 -11.64 7.35
CA VAL A 482 -11.56 -12.82 6.49
C VAL A 482 -12.69 -13.71 6.97
N GLY A 483 -12.95 -13.78 8.28
CA GLY A 483 -14.14 -14.45 8.81
C GLY A 483 -15.47 -13.90 8.27
N HIS A 484 -15.48 -12.67 7.75
CA HIS A 484 -16.62 -12.02 7.08
C HIS A 484 -16.65 -12.19 5.56
N HIS A 485 -15.68 -12.90 4.97
CA HIS A 485 -15.66 -13.13 3.54
C HIS A 485 -16.88 -13.95 3.07
N GLU A 486 -17.28 -13.84 1.80
CA GLU A 486 -18.49 -14.54 1.33
C GLU A 486 -18.30 -16.07 1.32
N SER A 487 -17.05 -16.53 1.13
CA SER A 487 -16.70 -17.96 1.19
C SER A 487 -16.81 -18.58 2.59
N THR A 488 -16.98 -17.78 3.66
CA THR A 488 -17.07 -18.29 5.04
C THR A 488 -18.49 -18.24 5.62
N LYS A 489 -19.45 -17.65 4.90
CA LYS A 489 -20.81 -17.35 5.39
C LYS A 489 -21.67 -18.57 5.71
N ASP A 490 -21.46 -19.67 4.98
CA ASP A 490 -22.33 -20.85 4.99
C ASP A 490 -21.58 -22.12 5.37
N LEU A 491 -20.56 -22.02 6.24
CA LEU A 491 -19.75 -23.16 6.66
C LEU A 491 -20.36 -23.96 7.81
N ILE A 492 -21.15 -23.35 8.70
CA ILE A 492 -21.77 -24.07 9.82
C ILE A 492 -23.09 -24.70 9.37
N SER A 493 -23.26 -26.01 9.61
CA SER A 493 -24.55 -26.70 9.39
C SER A 493 -25.54 -26.39 10.52
N SER A 494 -26.83 -26.37 10.20
CA SER A 494 -27.90 -26.26 11.19
C SER A 494 -28.10 -27.55 12.02
N GLN A 495 -27.34 -28.61 11.79
CA GLN A 495 -27.47 -29.84 12.59
C GLN A 495 -27.20 -29.61 14.09
N VAL A 496 -28.04 -30.22 14.94
CA VAL A 496 -27.84 -30.29 16.40
C VAL A 496 -27.81 -31.75 16.83
N ALA A 497 -26.62 -32.28 17.07
CA ALA A 497 -26.42 -33.67 17.48
C ALA A 497 -25.18 -33.80 18.37
N CYS A 498 -25.07 -34.91 19.10
CA CYS A 498 -23.86 -35.20 19.86
C CYS A 498 -22.68 -35.51 18.93
N PHE A 499 -21.47 -35.35 19.44
CA PHE A 499 -20.22 -35.58 18.73
C PHE A 499 -20.16 -37.00 18.12
N GLN A 500 -20.52 -38.02 18.89
CA GLN A 500 -20.44 -39.41 18.43
C GLN A 500 -21.49 -39.76 17.37
N CYS A 501 -22.74 -39.28 17.49
CA CYS A 501 -23.74 -39.47 16.45
C CYS A 501 -23.35 -38.75 15.15
N THR A 502 -22.73 -37.57 15.26
CA THR A 502 -22.27 -36.83 14.10
C THR A 502 -21.10 -37.55 13.40
N LEU A 503 -20.15 -38.12 14.15
CA LEU A 503 -19.08 -38.95 13.59
C LEU A 503 -19.61 -40.24 12.93
N ALA A 504 -20.58 -40.90 13.56
CA ALA A 504 -21.20 -42.13 13.05
C ALA A 504 -21.97 -41.93 11.72
N SER A 505 -22.26 -40.68 11.34
CA SER A 505 -23.00 -40.31 10.13
C SER A 505 -22.12 -40.29 8.84
N ASN A 506 -20.92 -40.86 8.87
CA ASN A 506 -20.02 -41.04 7.70
C ASN A 506 -19.76 -39.76 6.89
N SER A 507 -19.35 -38.68 7.57
CA SER A 507 -19.05 -37.37 6.96
C SER A 507 -20.25 -36.71 6.27
N ARG A 508 -21.48 -37.02 6.70
CA ARG A 508 -22.71 -36.36 6.26
C ARG A 508 -23.53 -35.86 7.45
N THR A 509 -24.33 -34.83 7.22
CA THR A 509 -25.32 -34.35 8.17
C THR A 509 -26.62 -35.14 8.09
N LEU A 510 -27.51 -34.95 9.07
CA LEU A 510 -28.90 -35.41 9.02
C LEU A 510 -29.68 -34.87 7.81
N PHE A 511 -29.24 -33.72 7.28
CA PHE A 511 -29.80 -33.10 6.09
C PHE A 511 -29.09 -33.54 4.80
N ASN A 512 -28.24 -34.58 4.89
CA ASN A 512 -27.45 -35.13 3.79
C ASN A 512 -26.44 -34.12 3.18
N GLU A 513 -26.01 -33.12 3.95
CA GLU A 513 -24.93 -32.21 3.57
C GLU A 513 -23.58 -32.89 3.80
N GLN A 514 -22.59 -32.64 2.94
CA GLN A 514 -21.24 -33.14 3.16
C GLN A 514 -20.55 -32.37 4.29
N LEU A 515 -19.78 -33.07 5.13
CA LEU A 515 -19.00 -32.48 6.22
C LEU A 515 -17.51 -32.48 5.88
N ALA A 516 -16.87 -31.34 6.17
CA ALA A 516 -15.42 -31.23 6.17
C ALA A 516 -14.85 -31.72 7.50
N VAL A 517 -15.42 -31.27 8.63
CA VAL A 517 -15.00 -31.66 9.98
C VAL A 517 -16.16 -31.64 10.97
N VAL A 518 -15.95 -32.30 12.12
CA VAL A 518 -16.84 -32.28 13.27
C VAL A 518 -16.06 -31.74 14.48
N ILE A 519 -16.51 -30.62 15.05
CA ILE A 519 -15.85 -29.95 16.17
C ILE A 519 -16.66 -30.22 17.45
N PRO A 520 -16.09 -30.89 18.47
CA PRO A 520 -16.79 -31.11 19.73
C PRO A 520 -16.84 -29.84 20.57
N THR A 521 -17.92 -29.64 21.33
CA THR A 521 -18.10 -28.47 22.20
C THR A 521 -17.45 -28.68 23.57
N LEU A 522 -16.12 -28.82 23.56
CA LEU A 522 -15.27 -28.97 24.74
C LEU A 522 -14.52 -27.67 25.05
N SER A 523 -14.00 -27.54 26.27
CA SER A 523 -13.16 -26.40 26.63
C SER A 523 -11.98 -26.23 25.69
N TYR A 524 -11.72 -24.99 25.26
CA TYR A 524 -10.65 -24.70 24.29
C TYR A 524 -9.29 -24.57 25.00
N THR A 525 -8.94 -25.57 25.81
CA THR A 525 -7.72 -25.60 26.64
C THR A 525 -6.97 -26.92 26.49
N GLN A 526 -5.68 -26.93 26.87
CA GLN A 526 -4.83 -28.12 26.96
C GLN A 526 -4.93 -29.06 25.73
N GLN A 527 -5.35 -30.32 25.93
CA GLN A 527 -5.38 -31.38 24.92
C GLN A 527 -6.52 -31.19 23.90
N ASN A 528 -7.66 -30.64 24.32
CA ASN A 528 -8.80 -30.37 23.44
C ASN A 528 -8.49 -29.26 22.43
N LYS A 529 -7.70 -28.26 22.83
CA LYS A 529 -7.27 -27.16 21.95
C LYS A 529 -6.54 -27.68 20.71
N ALA A 530 -5.66 -28.67 20.84
CA ALA A 530 -4.93 -29.23 19.72
C ALA A 530 -5.87 -29.88 18.69
N TYR A 531 -6.81 -30.72 19.15
CA TYR A 531 -7.80 -31.35 18.27
C TYR A 531 -8.66 -30.32 17.54
N ILE A 532 -9.23 -29.36 18.28
CA ILE A 532 -10.11 -28.33 17.72
C ILE A 532 -9.33 -27.51 16.68
N THR A 533 -8.10 -27.09 17.01
CA THR A 533 -7.26 -26.29 16.10
C THR A 533 -6.94 -27.05 14.82
N GLU A 534 -6.61 -28.33 14.90
CA GLU A 534 -6.30 -29.13 13.71
C GLU A 534 -7.53 -29.28 12.79
N HIS A 535 -8.70 -29.51 13.37
CA HIS A 535 -9.94 -29.58 12.60
C HIS A 535 -10.32 -28.22 12.00
N LEU A 536 -10.00 -27.12 12.68
CA LEU A 536 -10.14 -25.78 12.10
C LEU A 536 -9.21 -25.58 10.90
N TYR A 537 -7.97 -26.10 10.93
CA TYR A 537 -7.11 -26.05 9.75
C TYR A 537 -7.66 -26.86 8.58
N VAL A 538 -8.14 -28.07 8.84
CA VAL A 538 -8.77 -28.89 7.78
C VAL A 538 -9.99 -28.17 7.19
N ALA A 539 -10.83 -27.58 8.05
CA ALA A 539 -12.07 -26.93 7.63
C ALA A 539 -11.86 -25.61 6.89
N LEU A 540 -10.90 -24.79 7.35
CA LEU A 540 -10.79 -23.39 6.94
C LEU A 540 -9.58 -23.16 6.02
N THR A 541 -8.49 -23.90 6.18
CA THR A 541 -7.22 -23.61 5.52
C THR A 541 -6.76 -24.73 4.59
N GLY A 542 -7.63 -25.71 4.29
CA GLY A 542 -7.28 -26.85 3.47
C GLY A 542 -6.20 -27.75 4.09
N GLY A 543 -6.10 -27.75 5.42
CA GLY A 543 -5.08 -28.51 6.16
C GLY A 543 -3.73 -27.79 6.31
N ILE A 544 -3.65 -26.49 5.97
CA ILE A 544 -2.44 -25.68 6.16
C ILE A 544 -2.43 -25.08 7.57
N ARG A 545 -1.41 -25.37 8.39
CA ARG A 545 -1.30 -24.79 9.74
C ARG A 545 -0.96 -23.29 9.70
N THR A 546 -1.98 -22.44 9.75
CA THR A 546 -1.84 -20.96 9.70
C THR A 546 -1.52 -20.34 11.07
N GLY A 547 -0.48 -20.80 11.77
CA GLY A 547 -0.10 -20.26 13.10
C GLY A 547 -1.17 -20.38 14.20
N ALA A 548 -0.76 -20.34 15.46
CA ALA A 548 -1.56 -20.82 16.59
C ALA A 548 -2.88 -20.06 16.91
N SER A 549 -3.25 -19.02 16.15
CA SER A 549 -4.47 -18.24 16.41
C SER A 549 -5.29 -17.84 15.19
N GLY A 550 -4.75 -17.90 13.96
CA GLY A 550 -5.45 -17.38 12.77
C GLY A 550 -6.77 -18.11 12.49
N ALA A 551 -6.71 -19.45 12.44
CA ALA A 551 -7.91 -20.27 12.21
C ALA A 551 -8.95 -20.12 13.33
N ALA A 552 -8.50 -19.98 14.58
CA ALA A 552 -9.38 -19.70 15.71
C ALA A 552 -10.06 -18.33 15.58
N GLN A 553 -9.31 -17.28 15.22
CA GLN A 553 -9.83 -15.93 14.98
C GLN A 553 -10.85 -15.87 13.83
N VAL A 554 -10.59 -16.60 12.75
CA VAL A 554 -11.55 -16.76 11.64
C VAL A 554 -12.81 -17.47 12.14
N PHE A 555 -12.66 -18.57 12.88
CA PHE A 555 -13.78 -19.37 13.37
C PHE A 555 -14.67 -18.63 14.38
N ILE A 556 -14.11 -17.88 15.35
CA ILE A 556 -14.91 -17.06 16.27
C ILE A 556 -15.72 -15.99 15.51
N THR A 557 -15.18 -15.47 14.42
CA THR A 557 -15.89 -14.51 13.56
C THR A 557 -17.03 -15.18 12.80
N ILE A 558 -16.82 -16.41 12.28
CA ILE A 558 -17.86 -17.20 11.64
C ILE A 558 -18.99 -17.52 12.63
N LEU A 559 -18.66 -17.89 13.88
CA LEU A 559 -19.64 -18.15 14.94
C LEU A 559 -20.48 -16.91 15.24
N ASP A 560 -19.85 -15.76 15.50
CA ASP A 560 -20.56 -14.51 15.79
C ASP A 560 -21.44 -14.06 14.61
N ARG A 561 -20.94 -14.17 13.38
CA ARG A 561 -21.73 -13.88 12.17
C ARG A 561 -22.93 -14.81 12.04
N THR A 562 -22.73 -16.11 12.26
CA THR A 562 -23.81 -17.12 12.20
C THR A 562 -24.91 -16.82 13.21
N LEU A 563 -24.54 -16.47 14.45
CA LEU A 563 -25.47 -16.11 15.53
C LEU A 563 -26.30 -14.84 15.25
N ARG A 564 -25.85 -13.97 14.34
CA ARG A 564 -26.51 -12.71 13.98
C ARG A 564 -27.35 -12.81 12.71
N GLU A 565 -26.83 -13.49 11.70
CA GLU A 565 -27.40 -13.50 10.35
C GLU A 565 -28.33 -14.68 10.09
N LYS A 566 -28.20 -15.80 10.81
CA LYS A 566 -28.98 -17.02 10.51
C LYS A 566 -30.22 -17.11 11.38
N GLU A 567 -31.38 -17.19 10.73
CA GLU A 567 -32.69 -17.37 11.39
C GLU A 567 -32.73 -18.61 12.28
N TRP A 568 -32.09 -19.70 11.85
CA TRP A 568 -32.00 -20.95 12.62
C TRP A 568 -31.10 -20.86 13.86
N ALA A 569 -30.40 -19.74 14.06
CA ALA A 569 -29.63 -19.43 15.27
C ALA A 569 -30.10 -18.10 15.92
N ALA A 570 -31.27 -17.60 15.54
CA ALA A 570 -31.77 -16.30 15.96
C ALA A 570 -32.05 -16.21 17.46
N ASP A 571 -31.93 -14.99 17.99
CA ASP A 571 -32.24 -14.69 19.38
C ASP A 571 -33.75 -14.65 19.64
N GLY A 572 -34.18 -15.11 20.82
CA GLY A 572 -35.59 -15.05 21.23
C GLY A 572 -36.56 -15.96 20.47
N SER A 573 -36.07 -16.99 19.78
CA SER A 573 -36.92 -18.01 19.15
C SER A 573 -37.65 -18.87 20.19
N ASP A 574 -38.91 -19.23 19.95
CA ASP A 574 -39.69 -20.16 20.78
C ASP A 574 -39.37 -21.65 20.49
N ASP A 575 -38.63 -21.94 19.42
CA ASP A 575 -38.23 -23.31 19.07
C ASP A 575 -37.08 -23.78 19.96
N GLN A 576 -37.32 -24.83 20.76
CA GLN A 576 -36.31 -25.43 21.64
C GLN A 576 -35.05 -25.89 20.89
N GLU A 577 -35.16 -26.33 19.63
CA GLU A 577 -33.99 -26.71 18.83
C GLU A 577 -33.13 -25.50 18.49
N VAL A 578 -33.77 -24.39 18.12
CA VAL A 578 -33.09 -23.12 17.82
C VAL A 578 -32.42 -22.58 19.09
N GLN A 579 -33.09 -22.64 20.23
CA GLN A 579 -32.53 -22.23 21.52
C GLN A 579 -31.32 -23.08 21.91
N GLN A 580 -31.42 -24.40 21.80
CA GLN A 580 -30.31 -25.32 22.10
C GLN A 580 -29.11 -25.06 21.16
N ARG A 581 -29.37 -24.89 19.87
CA ARG A 581 -28.33 -24.60 18.86
C ARG A 581 -27.63 -23.27 19.16
N ARG A 582 -28.41 -22.22 19.44
CA ARG A 582 -27.87 -20.89 19.77
C ARG A 582 -27.03 -20.96 21.03
N ALA A 583 -27.53 -21.60 22.09
CA ALA A 583 -26.79 -21.76 23.35
C ALA A 583 -25.47 -22.53 23.16
N MET A 584 -25.47 -23.58 22.33
CA MET A 584 -24.26 -24.33 21.98
C MET A 584 -23.22 -23.46 21.25
N LEU A 585 -23.64 -22.73 20.21
CA LEU A 585 -22.75 -21.87 19.42
C LEU A 585 -22.23 -20.68 20.24
N ASP A 586 -23.09 -20.08 21.06
CA ASP A 586 -22.72 -18.96 21.92
C ASP A 586 -21.77 -19.39 23.04
N TRP A 587 -21.98 -20.57 23.63
CA TRP A 587 -21.05 -21.17 24.59
C TRP A 587 -19.67 -21.40 23.95
N MET A 588 -19.62 -21.97 22.75
CA MET A 588 -18.36 -22.22 22.05
C MET A 588 -17.65 -20.89 21.71
N LEU A 589 -18.39 -19.88 21.27
CA LEU A 589 -17.86 -18.55 21.01
C LEU A 589 -17.26 -17.93 22.27
N ALA A 590 -17.98 -17.95 23.40
CA ALA A 590 -17.47 -17.44 24.68
C ALA A 590 -16.20 -18.19 25.14
N ASN A 591 -16.26 -19.52 25.15
CA ASN A 591 -15.12 -20.38 25.49
C ASN A 591 -13.88 -20.10 24.63
N MET A 592 -14.06 -19.87 23.32
CA MET A 592 -12.93 -19.52 22.44
C MET A 592 -12.45 -18.08 22.64
N LEU A 593 -13.32 -17.10 22.89
CA LEU A 593 -12.90 -15.73 23.20
C LEU A 593 -12.04 -15.67 24.46
N ASP A 594 -12.35 -16.49 25.47
CA ASP A 594 -11.60 -16.53 26.73
C ASP A 594 -10.26 -17.25 26.60
N ASN A 595 -10.21 -18.33 25.81
CA ASN A 595 -9.07 -19.25 25.78
C ASN A 595 -8.19 -19.17 24.51
N THR A 596 -8.56 -18.33 23.54
CA THR A 596 -7.72 -18.07 22.37
C THR A 596 -6.57 -17.14 22.74
N SER A 597 -5.35 -17.60 22.46
CA SER A 597 -4.14 -16.76 22.54
C SER A 597 -3.90 -16.17 21.17
N CYS A 598 -3.66 -14.87 21.06
CA CYS A 598 -3.31 -14.20 19.81
C CYS A 598 -2.26 -13.12 20.08
N ARG A 599 -1.79 -12.46 19.02
CA ARG A 599 -0.96 -11.27 19.17
C ARG A 599 -1.84 -10.06 19.50
N GLU A 600 -1.26 -9.06 20.17
CA GLU A 600 -1.97 -7.80 20.49
C GLU A 600 -2.53 -7.10 19.25
N THR A 601 -1.79 -7.10 18.14
CA THR A 601 -2.21 -6.53 16.86
C THR A 601 -3.01 -7.51 16.00
N PHE A 602 -3.43 -8.68 16.50
CA PHE A 602 -4.16 -9.73 15.75
C PHE A 602 -3.46 -10.29 14.50
N ASP A 603 -2.40 -9.64 14.03
CA ASP A 603 -1.49 -10.00 12.96
C ASP A 603 -0.19 -10.60 13.54
N GLU A 604 0.91 -10.59 12.78
CA GLU A 604 2.19 -11.17 13.20
C GLU A 604 3.03 -10.28 14.13
N ARG A 605 2.62 -9.02 14.33
CA ARG A 605 3.33 -8.01 15.14
C ARG A 605 2.83 -8.07 16.59
N GLY A 606 3.48 -7.38 17.52
CA GLY A 606 3.04 -7.30 18.93
C GLY A 606 3.32 -8.54 19.81
N GLU A 607 2.95 -8.44 21.09
CA GLU A 607 3.19 -9.49 22.09
C GLU A 607 2.12 -10.59 22.08
N TRP A 608 2.47 -11.80 22.52
CA TRP A 608 1.49 -12.88 22.72
C TRP A 608 0.64 -12.58 23.95
N THR A 609 -0.68 -12.62 23.78
CA THR A 609 -1.65 -12.33 24.83
C THR A 609 -2.92 -13.15 24.64
N THR A 610 -3.92 -12.96 25.50
CA THR A 610 -5.26 -13.53 25.31
C THR A 610 -6.10 -12.63 24.39
N PHE A 611 -7.06 -13.21 23.68
CA PHE A 611 -7.88 -12.46 22.73
C PHE A 611 -8.54 -11.22 23.36
N GLY A 612 -9.13 -11.36 24.56
CA GLY A 612 -9.71 -10.21 25.25
C GLY A 612 -8.70 -9.12 25.63
N LYS A 613 -7.46 -9.49 25.98
CA LYS A 613 -6.39 -8.51 26.23
C LYS A 613 -5.93 -7.81 24.95
N ALA A 614 -5.89 -8.50 23.81
CA ALA A 614 -5.61 -7.89 22.51
C ALA A 614 -6.68 -6.87 22.10
N VAL A 615 -7.97 -7.21 22.32
CA VAL A 615 -9.08 -6.27 22.07
C VAL A 615 -8.97 -5.05 22.98
N ALA A 616 -8.70 -5.24 24.27
CA ALA A 616 -8.48 -4.14 25.20
C ALA A 616 -7.25 -3.28 24.85
N TRP A 617 -6.18 -3.91 24.34
CA TRP A 617 -5.00 -3.21 23.83
C TRP A 617 -5.35 -2.30 22.65
N ALA A 618 -6.15 -2.77 21.68
CA ALA A 618 -6.54 -1.97 20.53
C ALA A 618 -7.31 -0.69 20.93
N GLY A 619 -8.10 -0.76 22.00
CA GLY A 619 -8.75 0.40 22.60
C GLY A 619 -7.78 1.38 23.29
N ARG A 620 -6.73 0.86 23.94
CA ARG A 620 -5.66 1.69 24.53
C ARG A 620 -4.82 2.37 23.46
N ASP A 621 -4.39 1.63 22.44
CA ASP A 621 -3.66 2.14 21.28
C ASP A 621 -4.45 3.27 20.58
N PHE A 622 -5.76 3.11 20.44
CA PHE A 622 -6.62 4.18 19.95
C PHE A 622 -6.64 5.42 20.84
N ARG A 623 -6.70 5.27 22.16
CA ARG A 623 -6.67 6.42 23.07
C ARG A 623 -5.35 7.19 23.03
N GLU A 624 -4.25 6.49 22.75
CA GLU A 624 -2.92 7.08 22.65
C GLU A 624 -2.66 7.75 21.29
N PHE A 625 -3.04 7.09 20.19
CA PHE A 625 -2.67 7.51 18.83
C PHE A 625 -3.83 8.05 17.98
N GLY A 626 -5.08 7.95 18.45
CA GLY A 626 -6.27 8.44 17.76
C GLY A 626 -6.40 7.89 16.33
N VAL A 627 -6.43 8.79 15.35
CA VAL A 627 -6.54 8.45 13.91
C VAL A 627 -5.35 7.66 13.35
N ASP A 628 -4.20 7.65 14.04
CA ASP A 628 -2.99 6.91 13.63
C ASP A 628 -2.85 5.54 14.30
N SER A 629 -3.84 5.19 15.14
CA SER A 629 -3.90 3.91 15.81
C SER A 629 -4.01 2.75 14.82
N TRP A 630 -3.54 1.60 15.26
CA TRP A 630 -3.53 0.37 14.48
C TRP A 630 -4.96 -0.04 14.08
N ILE A 631 -5.92 0.03 15.01
CA ILE A 631 -7.31 -0.40 14.78
C ILE A 631 -8.00 0.44 13.68
N VAL A 632 -7.67 1.73 13.58
CA VAL A 632 -8.22 2.62 12.54
C VAL A 632 -7.70 2.23 11.15
N GLY A 633 -6.50 1.66 11.05
CA GLY A 633 -5.95 1.10 9.82
C GLY A 633 -6.49 -0.29 9.43
N TYR A 634 -7.14 -1.01 10.36
CA TYR A 634 -7.61 -2.39 10.13
C TYR A 634 -8.75 -2.46 9.10
N PRO A 635 -8.84 -3.47 8.22
CA PRO A 635 -9.90 -3.58 7.21
C PRO A 635 -11.31 -3.48 7.81
N LEU A 636 -12.24 -2.88 7.06
CA LEU A 636 -13.54 -2.46 7.60
C LEU A 636 -14.36 -3.60 8.23
N ALA A 637 -14.41 -4.77 7.58
CA ALA A 637 -15.13 -5.93 8.11
C ALA A 637 -14.56 -6.37 9.47
N GLY A 638 -13.24 -6.46 9.56
CA GLY A 638 -12.55 -6.82 10.79
C GLY A 638 -12.63 -5.72 11.86
N PHE A 639 -12.63 -4.45 11.47
CA PHE A 639 -12.82 -3.31 12.37
C PHE A 639 -14.17 -3.38 13.09
N HIS A 640 -15.25 -3.68 12.34
CA HIS A 640 -16.57 -3.89 12.93
C HIS A 640 -16.59 -5.11 13.88
N GLN A 641 -15.84 -6.17 13.54
CA GLN A 641 -15.73 -7.34 14.39
C GLN A 641 -15.00 -7.03 15.71
N ILE A 642 -13.93 -6.24 15.67
CA ILE A 642 -13.19 -5.82 16.88
C ILE A 642 -14.08 -4.94 17.77
N ILE A 643 -14.86 -4.00 17.19
CA ILE A 643 -15.84 -3.20 17.96
C ILE A 643 -16.86 -4.11 18.65
N THR A 644 -17.42 -5.04 17.89
CA THR A 644 -18.38 -6.03 18.35
C THR A 644 -17.84 -6.81 19.54
N PHE A 645 -16.64 -7.37 19.43
CA PHE A 645 -16.05 -8.15 20.50
C PHE A 645 -15.61 -7.27 21.67
N GLY A 646 -15.19 -6.04 21.41
CA GLY A 646 -14.87 -5.06 22.45
C GLY A 646 -16.07 -4.73 23.34
N LEU A 647 -17.25 -4.53 22.76
CA LEU A 647 -18.49 -4.36 23.51
C LEU A 647 -18.87 -5.64 24.27
N ARG A 648 -18.82 -6.80 23.61
CA ARG A 648 -19.18 -8.09 24.22
C ARG A 648 -18.28 -8.45 25.42
N LEU A 649 -16.99 -8.14 25.34
CA LEU A 649 -16.01 -8.40 26.40
C LEU A 649 -15.93 -7.27 27.44
N GLY A 650 -16.75 -6.23 27.32
CA GLY A 650 -16.69 -5.05 28.19
C GLY A 650 -15.37 -4.27 28.11
N SER A 651 -14.59 -4.49 27.04
CA SER A 651 -13.32 -3.80 26.80
C SER A 651 -13.52 -2.41 26.20
N PHE A 652 -14.62 -2.20 25.46
CA PHE A 652 -15.00 -0.91 24.89
C PHE A 652 -16.31 -0.41 25.49
N ASP A 653 -16.35 0.89 25.73
CA ASP A 653 -17.58 1.63 26.04
C ASP A 653 -18.16 2.29 24.77
N GLU A 654 -19.42 2.72 24.84
CA GLU A 654 -20.13 3.34 23.71
C GLU A 654 -19.44 4.63 23.21
N ALA A 655 -18.81 5.38 24.11
CA ALA A 655 -18.11 6.62 23.75
C ALA A 655 -16.86 6.33 22.91
N LEU A 656 -16.06 5.33 23.31
CA LEU A 656 -14.91 4.84 22.59
C LEU A 656 -15.30 4.30 21.21
N VAL A 657 -16.39 3.53 21.13
CA VAL A 657 -16.90 3.01 19.85
C VAL A 657 -17.29 4.15 18.90
N ARG A 658 -18.00 5.16 19.39
CA ARG A 658 -18.35 6.35 18.58
C ARG A 658 -17.09 7.06 18.05
N ASP A 659 -16.09 7.27 18.90
CA ASP A 659 -14.88 7.98 18.52
C ASP A 659 -14.02 7.15 17.54
N LEU A 660 -13.94 5.82 17.73
CA LEU A 660 -13.33 4.88 16.78
C LEU A 660 -13.99 4.95 15.41
N ARG A 661 -15.33 4.99 15.36
CA ARG A 661 -16.09 5.08 14.11
C ARG A 661 -15.80 6.40 13.38
N LEU A 662 -15.75 7.53 14.10
CA LEU A 662 -15.38 8.82 13.53
C LEU A 662 -13.96 8.79 12.96
N ALA A 663 -12.98 8.27 13.70
CA ALA A 663 -11.61 8.11 13.21
C ALA A 663 -11.54 7.24 11.96
N LYS A 664 -12.31 6.15 11.94
CA LYS A 664 -12.39 5.26 10.78
C LYS A 664 -12.99 5.97 9.56
N VAL A 665 -14.00 6.82 9.73
CA VAL A 665 -14.54 7.65 8.63
C VAL A 665 -13.46 8.56 8.06
N LEU A 666 -12.73 9.30 8.91
CA LEU A 666 -11.63 10.17 8.46
C LEU A 666 -10.56 9.38 7.69
N HIS A 667 -10.15 8.23 8.24
CA HIS A 667 -9.16 7.35 7.62
C HIS A 667 -9.61 6.80 6.26
N VAL A 668 -10.87 6.38 6.15
CA VAL A 668 -11.42 5.83 4.89
C VAL A 668 -11.56 6.94 3.84
N VAL A 669 -12.00 8.15 4.21
CA VAL A 669 -12.05 9.30 3.29
C VAL A 669 -10.65 9.61 2.73
N ALA A 670 -9.63 9.69 3.61
CA ALA A 670 -8.26 9.93 3.19
C ALA A 670 -7.73 8.79 2.30
N SER A 671 -7.97 7.53 2.68
CA SER A 671 -7.50 6.36 1.93
C SER A 671 -8.13 6.25 0.55
N GLU A 672 -9.43 6.51 0.43
CA GLU A 672 -10.15 6.48 -0.85
C GLU A 672 -9.64 7.60 -1.79
N PHE A 673 -9.41 8.80 -1.26
CA PHE A 673 -8.80 9.89 -2.02
C PHE A 673 -7.38 9.53 -2.49
N LEU A 674 -6.53 9.03 -1.59
CA LEU A 674 -5.14 8.69 -1.90
C LEU A 674 -5.03 7.54 -2.91
N ALA A 675 -5.97 6.59 -2.88
CA ALA A 675 -6.07 5.53 -3.86
C ALA A 675 -6.47 6.07 -5.24
N ARG A 676 -7.43 7.00 -5.31
CA ARG A 676 -7.79 7.68 -6.57
C ARG A 676 -6.66 8.54 -7.09
N LEU A 677 -5.95 9.27 -6.21
CA LEU A 677 -4.78 10.07 -6.59
C LEU A 677 -3.68 9.21 -7.21
N LEU A 678 -3.45 7.99 -6.71
CA LEU A 678 -2.49 7.06 -7.30
C LEU A 678 -2.91 6.63 -8.72
N LYS A 679 -4.20 6.35 -8.92
CA LYS A 679 -4.74 5.84 -10.18
C LYS A 679 -4.92 6.92 -11.24
N GLU A 680 -5.42 8.08 -10.84
CA GLU A 680 -5.96 9.13 -11.72
C GLU A 680 -5.17 10.44 -11.63
N GLY A 681 -4.25 10.59 -10.68
CA GLY A 681 -3.44 11.80 -10.49
C GLY A 681 -2.48 12.15 -11.63
N ARG A 682 -2.33 11.26 -12.63
CA ARG A 682 -1.59 11.52 -13.88
C ARG A 682 -2.47 12.08 -15.01
N SER A 683 -3.79 12.07 -14.83
CA SER A 683 -4.74 12.59 -15.80
C SER A 683 -4.73 14.12 -15.81
N THR A 684 -4.92 14.73 -16.99
CA THR A 684 -5.21 16.17 -17.11
C THR A 684 -6.63 16.52 -16.67
N ASP A 685 -7.50 15.52 -16.58
CA ASP A 685 -8.87 15.67 -16.10
C ASP A 685 -8.92 15.54 -14.56
N ASP A 686 -9.26 16.63 -13.90
CA ASP A 686 -9.44 16.73 -12.45
C ASP A 686 -10.85 16.31 -11.98
N SER A 687 -11.76 15.91 -12.88
CA SER A 687 -13.17 15.60 -12.57
C SER A 687 -13.33 14.54 -11.48
N TRP A 688 -12.36 13.65 -11.30
CA TRP A 688 -12.36 12.64 -10.24
C TRP A 688 -12.34 13.21 -8.82
N LYS A 689 -11.94 14.48 -8.65
CA LYS A 689 -11.99 15.22 -7.37
C LYS A 689 -13.39 15.72 -7.02
N GLN A 690 -14.30 15.77 -8.00
CA GLN A 690 -15.65 16.33 -7.85
C GLN A 690 -16.43 15.73 -6.65
N PRO A 691 -16.45 14.40 -6.41
CA PRO A 691 -17.19 13.85 -5.28
C PRO A 691 -16.73 14.35 -3.90
N LEU A 692 -15.43 14.65 -3.73
CA LEU A 692 -14.93 15.26 -2.48
C LEU A 692 -15.30 16.74 -2.40
N LEU A 693 -15.17 17.46 -3.51
CA LEU A 693 -15.54 18.87 -3.55
C LEU A 693 -17.04 19.06 -3.25
N GLU A 694 -17.89 18.13 -3.66
CA GLU A 694 -19.32 18.12 -3.32
C GLU A 694 -19.59 17.88 -1.83
N LEU A 695 -18.65 17.32 -1.05
CA LEU A 695 -18.78 17.29 0.41
C LEU A 695 -18.63 18.69 1.02
N ILE A 696 -17.90 19.59 0.33
CA ILE A 696 -17.54 20.92 0.81
C ILE A 696 -18.48 21.98 0.25
N TYR A 697 -18.68 22.03 -1.06
CA TYR A 697 -19.36 23.11 -1.75
C TYR A 697 -20.75 22.72 -2.25
N ALA A 698 -21.69 23.66 -2.13
CA ALA A 698 -23.08 23.42 -2.46
C ALA A 698 -23.33 23.36 -3.98
N ARG A 699 -22.62 24.20 -4.76
CA ARG A 699 -22.86 24.45 -6.19
C ARG A 699 -21.55 24.58 -6.97
N PHE A 700 -21.62 24.28 -8.28
CA PHE A 700 -20.49 24.32 -9.21
C PHE A 700 -20.90 24.95 -10.55
N HIS A 701 -19.99 25.71 -11.17
CA HIS A 701 -20.17 26.22 -12.52
C HIS A 701 -19.92 25.14 -13.57
N ILE A 702 -18.81 24.41 -13.38
CA ILE A 702 -18.39 23.20 -14.09
C ILE A 702 -17.73 22.25 -13.07
N PRO A 703 -17.47 20.97 -13.39
CA PRO A 703 -16.75 20.09 -12.49
C PRO A 703 -15.47 20.76 -11.97
N THR A 704 -15.23 20.66 -10.66
CA THR A 704 -14.09 21.22 -9.93
C THR A 704 -14.05 22.74 -9.72
N VAL A 705 -14.99 23.51 -10.29
CA VAL A 705 -15.06 24.97 -10.12
C VAL A 705 -16.30 25.34 -9.28
N PRO A 706 -16.15 25.48 -7.94
CA PRO A 706 -17.26 25.80 -7.06
C PRO A 706 -17.78 27.23 -7.26
N VAL A 707 -19.01 27.48 -6.82
CA VAL A 707 -19.64 28.80 -6.89
C VAL A 707 -19.47 29.54 -5.56
N ASP A 708 -18.94 30.75 -5.62
CA ASP A 708 -18.95 31.72 -4.51
C ASP A 708 -20.33 32.37 -4.43
N ALA A 709 -21.18 31.85 -3.52
CA ALA A 709 -22.49 32.39 -3.19
C ALA A 709 -22.41 33.49 -2.10
N ARG A 710 -21.20 33.94 -1.75
CA ARG A 710 -20.86 34.84 -0.63
C ARG A 710 -21.09 34.19 0.73
N GLY A 711 -19.99 33.80 1.37
CA GLY A 711 -20.01 33.26 2.73
C GLY A 711 -20.50 31.82 2.80
N SER A 712 -21.23 31.50 3.88
CA SER A 712 -21.64 30.14 4.24
C SER A 712 -22.50 29.45 3.19
N ASP A 713 -23.24 30.18 2.37
CA ASP A 713 -24.13 29.63 1.34
C ASP A 713 -23.37 28.91 0.22
N SER A 714 -22.06 29.14 0.12
CA SER A 714 -21.18 28.41 -0.80
C SER A 714 -20.88 26.99 -0.31
N LEU A 715 -21.08 26.72 0.98
CA LEU A 715 -20.74 25.47 1.65
C LEU A 715 -21.96 24.56 1.83
N VAL A 716 -21.72 23.26 1.94
CA VAL A 716 -22.74 22.30 2.40
C VAL A 716 -22.86 22.41 3.92
N ASN A 717 -23.93 23.05 4.39
CA ASN A 717 -24.19 23.22 5.83
C ASN A 717 -25.29 22.29 6.37
N ASP A 718 -26.08 21.68 5.49
CA ASP A 718 -27.13 20.72 5.87
C ASP A 718 -26.51 19.32 6.11
N PRO A 719 -26.57 18.79 7.35
CA PRO A 719 -26.02 17.47 7.67
C PRO A 719 -26.63 16.34 6.83
N ALA A 720 -27.92 16.42 6.46
CA ALA A 720 -28.58 15.38 5.66
C ALA A 720 -28.01 15.34 4.24
N VAL A 721 -27.90 16.51 3.60
CA VAL A 721 -27.28 16.64 2.27
C VAL A 721 -25.82 16.20 2.30
N PHE A 722 -25.07 16.57 3.33
CA PHE A 722 -23.69 16.12 3.52
C PHE A 722 -23.61 14.59 3.65
N TRP A 723 -24.49 13.97 4.45
CA TRP A 723 -24.46 12.54 4.71
C TRP A 723 -24.81 11.71 3.47
N ASP A 724 -25.77 12.17 2.67
CA ASP A 724 -26.12 11.54 1.39
C ASP A 724 -24.93 11.56 0.42
N ARG A 725 -24.25 12.71 0.31
CA ARG A 725 -23.05 12.87 -0.53
C ARG A 725 -21.88 12.02 -0.02
N LEU A 726 -21.67 11.97 1.30
CA LEU A 726 -20.64 11.13 1.93
C LEU A 726 -20.91 9.64 1.68
N THR A 727 -22.18 9.22 1.77
CA THR A 727 -22.60 7.84 1.50
C THR A 727 -22.42 7.47 0.03
N ALA A 728 -22.70 8.39 -0.89
CA ALA A 728 -22.42 8.19 -2.31
C ALA A 728 -20.92 8.06 -2.58
N PHE A 729 -20.09 8.88 -1.94
CA PHE A 729 -18.63 8.81 -2.05
C PHE A 729 -18.07 7.49 -1.48
N LEU A 730 -18.55 7.07 -0.31
CA LEU A 730 -18.16 5.83 0.37
C LEU A 730 -19.14 4.67 0.08
N SER A 731 -19.55 4.52 -1.17
CA SER A 731 -20.58 3.56 -1.58
C SER A 731 -20.25 2.09 -1.25
N LYS A 732 -18.96 1.74 -1.11
CA LYS A 732 -18.49 0.41 -0.71
C LYS A 732 -18.47 0.19 0.80
N GLN A 733 -18.66 1.25 1.61
CA GLN A 733 -18.50 1.24 3.06
C GLN A 733 -19.79 1.68 3.79
N LYS A 734 -20.97 1.39 3.24
CA LYS A 734 -22.27 1.79 3.81
C LYS A 734 -22.46 1.37 5.28
N SER A 735 -21.91 0.23 5.69
CA SER A 735 -21.97 -0.26 7.07
C SER A 735 -21.31 0.70 8.08
N LEU A 736 -20.28 1.43 7.66
CA LEU A 736 -19.59 2.40 8.51
C LEU A 736 -20.49 3.61 8.83
N LEU A 737 -21.32 4.00 7.87
CA LEU A 737 -22.19 5.18 7.92
C LEU A 737 -23.62 4.89 8.40
N ALA A 738 -23.94 3.63 8.69
CA ALA A 738 -25.24 3.22 9.25
C ALA A 738 -25.35 3.61 10.73
N ALA A 739 -26.56 3.89 11.24
CA ALA A 739 -26.79 4.12 12.68
C ALA A 739 -25.90 5.23 13.31
N TRP A 740 -25.95 6.43 12.73
CA TRP A 740 -25.41 7.66 13.32
C TRP A 740 -26.56 8.57 13.75
N THR A 741 -26.45 9.18 14.92
CA THR A 741 -27.41 10.20 15.38
C THR A 741 -27.13 11.55 14.72
N PRO A 742 -28.11 12.47 14.63
CA PRO A 742 -27.90 13.79 14.02
C PRO A 742 -26.73 14.59 14.64
N ALA A 743 -26.58 14.53 15.98
CA ALA A 743 -25.49 15.21 16.68
C ALA A 743 -24.10 14.65 16.31
N GLU A 744 -24.01 13.35 16.05
CA GLU A 744 -22.76 12.72 15.63
C GLU A 744 -22.45 13.03 14.16
N GLN A 745 -23.46 13.08 13.30
CA GLN A 745 -23.30 13.51 11.90
C GLN A 745 -22.74 14.94 11.81
N GLU A 746 -23.23 15.85 12.65
CA GLU A 746 -22.71 17.23 12.74
C GLU A 746 -21.24 17.26 13.17
N ARG A 747 -20.85 16.41 14.15
CA ARG A 747 -19.47 16.28 14.62
C ARG A 747 -18.52 15.76 13.53
N VAL A 748 -19.01 14.91 12.62
CA VAL A 748 -18.27 14.36 11.48
C VAL A 748 -18.13 15.40 10.36
N MET A 749 -19.23 16.10 10.02
CA MET A 749 -19.35 16.93 8.82
C MET A 749 -18.19 17.89 8.64
N ARG A 750 -17.95 18.77 9.62
CA ARG A 750 -16.92 19.80 9.52
C ARG A 750 -15.49 19.25 9.49
N ARG A 751 -15.26 18.12 10.17
CA ARG A 751 -13.95 17.43 10.13
C ARG A 751 -13.67 16.84 8.76
N VAL A 752 -14.66 16.15 8.19
CA VAL A 752 -14.54 15.56 6.84
C VAL A 752 -14.40 16.65 5.79
N GLN A 753 -15.12 17.77 5.89
CA GLN A 753 -14.99 18.88 4.96
C GLN A 753 -13.59 19.50 4.97
N LEU A 754 -13.03 19.78 6.16
CA LEU A 754 -11.66 20.29 6.26
C LEU A 754 -10.62 19.28 5.77
N LEU A 755 -10.79 18.00 6.11
CA LEU A 755 -9.94 16.93 5.60
C LEU A 755 -10.00 16.85 4.07
N ALA A 756 -11.20 16.85 3.49
CA ALA A 756 -11.40 16.83 2.05
C ALA A 756 -10.77 18.06 1.37
N PHE A 757 -10.90 19.24 1.99
CA PHE A 757 -10.27 20.47 1.51
C PHE A 757 -8.74 20.32 1.45
N TRP A 758 -8.12 19.85 2.53
CA TRP A 758 -6.67 19.64 2.57
C TRP A 758 -6.20 18.57 1.59
N LEU A 759 -6.93 17.47 1.45
CA LEU A 759 -6.63 16.43 0.49
C LEU A 759 -6.69 16.96 -0.94
N VAL A 760 -7.76 17.64 -1.33
CA VAL A 760 -7.94 18.11 -2.72
C VAL A 760 -6.92 19.18 -3.09
N TYR A 761 -6.59 20.08 -2.17
CA TYR A 761 -5.83 21.29 -2.49
C TYR A 761 -4.36 21.27 -2.06
N HIS A 762 -4.00 20.47 -1.07
CA HIS A 762 -2.63 20.46 -0.53
C HIS A 762 -1.91 19.11 -0.76
N GLN A 763 -2.64 17.99 -0.91
CA GLN A 763 -2.03 16.69 -1.18
C GLN A 763 -1.71 16.50 -2.67
N ARG A 764 -0.42 16.62 -3.04
CA ARG A 764 0.04 16.52 -4.44
C ARG A 764 0.52 15.13 -4.87
N GLY A 765 1.02 14.33 -3.93
CA GLY A 765 1.59 13.01 -4.21
C GLY A 765 0.86 11.89 -3.48
N HIS A 766 0.94 10.66 -3.99
CA HIS A 766 0.42 9.51 -3.25
C HIS A 766 1.27 9.24 -2.01
N THR A 767 0.61 9.06 -0.87
CA THR A 767 1.21 8.62 0.40
C THR A 767 0.26 7.67 1.11
N ARG A 768 0.69 7.04 2.19
CA ARG A 768 -0.22 6.33 3.11
C ARG A 768 -1.06 7.35 3.91
N ALA A 769 -2.25 6.95 4.37
CA ALA A 769 -3.14 7.82 5.15
C ALA A 769 -2.46 8.37 6.43
N LYS A 770 -1.72 7.52 7.15
CA LYS A 770 -0.94 7.92 8.33
C LYS A 770 0.07 9.03 8.01
N THR A 771 0.80 8.89 6.90
CA THR A 771 1.74 9.92 6.44
C THR A 771 1.02 11.20 6.03
N ALA A 772 -0.15 11.09 5.38
CA ALA A 772 -0.96 12.26 5.02
C ALA A 772 -1.43 13.02 6.26
N PHE A 773 -1.89 12.32 7.31
CA PHE A 773 -2.28 12.93 8.58
C PHE A 773 -1.10 13.60 9.29
N GLN A 774 0.08 12.97 9.30
CA GLN A 774 1.28 13.58 9.86
C GLN A 774 1.65 14.87 9.12
N ASN A 775 1.72 14.81 7.78
CA ASN A 775 1.99 15.99 6.96
C ASN A 775 0.96 17.12 7.19
N MET A 776 -0.32 16.76 7.40
CA MET A 776 -1.36 17.74 7.75
C MET A 776 -1.11 18.36 9.11
N ARG A 777 -0.71 17.60 10.13
CA ARG A 777 -0.39 18.17 11.46
C ARG A 777 0.78 19.14 11.39
N ASP A 778 1.78 18.83 10.57
CA ASP A 778 2.97 19.66 10.42
C ASP A 778 2.68 20.93 9.60
N ALA A 779 1.75 20.86 8.64
CA ALA A 779 1.46 21.95 7.71
C ALA A 779 0.22 22.80 8.04
N GLN A 780 -0.77 22.26 8.75
CA GLN A 780 -2.09 22.88 8.94
C GLN A 780 -2.37 23.15 10.42
N PRO A 781 -2.54 24.42 10.85
CA PRO A 781 -2.74 24.76 12.26
C PRO A 781 -3.95 24.11 12.93
N LEU A 782 -5.04 23.86 12.19
CA LEU A 782 -6.25 23.21 12.73
C LEU A 782 -6.21 21.67 12.65
N ALA A 783 -5.20 21.06 12.03
CA ALA A 783 -5.15 19.61 11.88
C ALA A 783 -5.20 18.84 13.21
N PRO A 784 -4.50 19.26 14.30
CA PRO A 784 -4.64 18.60 15.59
C PRO A 784 -6.09 18.55 16.09
N THR A 785 -6.86 19.63 15.93
CA THR A 785 -8.27 19.70 16.37
C THR A 785 -9.22 18.93 15.44
N VAL A 786 -8.95 18.92 14.13
CA VAL A 786 -9.73 18.17 13.14
C VAL A 786 -9.56 16.67 13.31
N LEU A 787 -8.32 16.23 13.58
CA LEU A 787 -7.97 14.83 13.77
C LEU A 787 -8.20 14.34 15.21
N ASP A 788 -8.48 15.26 16.15
CA ASP A 788 -8.99 14.92 17.48
C ASP A 788 -10.47 14.53 17.39
N VAL A 789 -10.67 13.22 17.45
CA VAL A 789 -11.97 12.55 17.38
C VAL A 789 -12.67 12.46 18.72
N ALA A 790 -12.02 12.81 19.83
CA ALA A 790 -12.63 12.92 21.16
C ALA A 790 -13.21 14.34 21.39
N GLY A 791 -12.68 15.35 20.70
CA GLY A 791 -13.15 16.73 20.77
C GLY A 791 -14.62 16.95 20.32
N PRO A 792 -15.21 18.12 20.64
CA PRO A 792 -16.58 18.49 20.27
C PRO A 792 -16.75 18.72 18.76
N ALA A 793 -17.97 18.96 18.28
CA ALA A 793 -18.21 19.43 16.92
C ALA A 793 -17.48 20.76 16.66
N LEU A 794 -16.93 20.93 15.46
CA LEU A 794 -16.20 22.15 15.09
C LEU A 794 -17.18 23.24 14.68
N SER A 795 -17.01 24.46 15.18
CA SER A 795 -17.87 25.59 14.82
C SER A 795 -17.60 26.09 13.40
N ALA A 796 -18.64 26.66 12.77
CA ALA A 796 -18.52 27.35 11.48
C ALA A 796 -17.47 28.48 11.54
N SER A 797 -17.41 29.23 12.65
CA SER A 797 -16.43 30.32 12.86
C SER A 797 -14.96 29.88 12.77
N LEU A 798 -14.66 28.62 13.09
CA LEU A 798 -13.31 28.06 12.98
C LEU A 798 -13.04 27.47 11.58
N THR A 799 -14.07 26.93 10.94
CA THR A 799 -13.92 26.11 9.72
C THR A 799 -14.14 26.90 8.42
N ASP A 800 -15.13 27.79 8.39
CA ASP A 800 -15.50 28.58 7.22
C ASP A 800 -14.35 29.42 6.65
N PRO A 801 -13.48 30.07 7.46
CA PRO A 801 -12.35 30.83 6.92
C PRO A 801 -11.40 30.01 6.05
N ILE A 802 -11.23 28.71 6.37
CA ILE A 802 -10.38 27.80 5.59
C ILE A 802 -11.14 27.30 4.37
N LEU A 803 -12.38 26.83 4.54
CA LEU A 803 -13.17 26.25 3.44
C LEU A 803 -13.49 27.27 2.34
N LEU A 804 -13.62 28.54 2.72
CA LEU A 804 -13.86 29.67 1.81
C LEU A 804 -12.57 30.33 1.31
N SER A 805 -11.38 29.86 1.73
CA SER A 805 -10.10 30.52 1.41
C SER A 805 -9.73 30.52 -0.08
N ILE A 806 -10.34 29.64 -0.87
CA ILE A 806 -10.19 29.62 -2.34
C ILE A 806 -10.96 30.76 -3.01
N PHE A 807 -11.93 31.36 -2.31
CA PHE A 807 -12.73 32.45 -2.84
C PHE A 807 -12.05 33.78 -2.55
N ARG A 808 -12.41 34.75 -3.37
CA ARG A 808 -11.89 36.11 -3.27
C ARG A 808 -12.35 36.75 -1.95
N ALA A 809 -11.41 37.27 -1.17
CA ALA A 809 -11.73 38.09 0.00
C ALA A 809 -12.49 39.38 -0.39
N GLU A 810 -13.30 39.91 0.53
CA GLU A 810 -13.91 41.22 0.35
C GLU A 810 -12.84 42.32 0.42
N ALA A 811 -12.46 42.86 -0.73
CA ALA A 811 -11.61 44.05 -0.78
C ALA A 811 -12.41 45.32 -0.41
N PRO A 812 -11.81 46.29 0.30
CA PRO A 812 -12.44 47.58 0.57
C PRO A 812 -12.82 48.28 -0.73
N GLN A 813 -14.03 48.83 -0.79
CA GLN A 813 -14.47 49.59 -1.96
C GLN A 813 -13.78 50.95 -1.98
N THR A 814 -12.91 51.18 -2.97
CA THR A 814 -12.42 52.52 -3.29
C THR A 814 -13.47 53.27 -4.12
N PRO A 815 -13.50 54.61 -4.09
CA PRO A 815 -14.39 55.40 -4.94
C PRO A 815 -14.25 55.06 -6.44
N LEU A 816 -13.02 54.73 -6.87
CA LEU A 816 -12.76 54.28 -8.23
C LEU A 816 -13.33 52.87 -8.46
N SER A 817 -13.16 51.91 -7.55
CA SER A 817 -13.75 50.58 -7.73
C SER A 817 -15.29 50.59 -7.69
N ALA A 818 -15.90 51.54 -6.97
CA ALA A 818 -17.35 51.69 -6.89
C ALA A 818 -17.98 52.13 -8.21
N THR A 819 -17.29 52.97 -8.99
CA THR A 819 -17.73 53.35 -10.34
C THR A 819 -17.53 52.24 -11.38
N HIS A 820 -16.89 51.13 -11.01
CA HIS A 820 -16.57 49.99 -11.86
C HIS A 820 -17.27 48.69 -11.42
N GLN A 821 -18.45 48.81 -10.80
CA GLN A 821 -19.27 47.67 -10.39
C GLN A 821 -20.16 47.10 -11.51
N ARG A 822 -20.32 47.83 -12.62
CA ARG A 822 -21.06 47.37 -13.81
C ARG A 822 -20.17 46.54 -14.73
N PHE A 823 -20.70 46.09 -15.86
CA PHE A 823 -19.92 45.44 -16.90
C PHE A 823 -19.39 46.45 -17.92
N MET A 824 -18.18 46.21 -18.41
CA MET A 824 -17.59 47.01 -19.49
C MET A 824 -18.21 46.58 -20.83
N PRO A 825 -18.88 47.46 -21.60
CA PRO A 825 -19.43 47.09 -22.90
C PRO A 825 -18.34 46.73 -23.92
N PHE A 826 -18.71 46.02 -24.98
CA PHE A 826 -17.83 45.82 -26.13
C PHE A 826 -17.62 47.13 -26.90
N SER A 827 -16.37 47.44 -27.25
CA SER A 827 -16.00 48.56 -28.14
C SER A 827 -15.46 48.06 -29.48
N THR A 828 -15.06 46.80 -29.54
CA THR A 828 -14.58 46.09 -30.72
C THR A 828 -15.23 44.71 -30.77
N PRO A 829 -15.22 43.99 -31.90
CA PRO A 829 -15.71 42.60 -31.97
C PRO A 829 -15.03 41.61 -31.02
N PHE A 830 -13.87 41.98 -30.46
CA PHE A 830 -13.04 41.13 -29.60
C PHE A 830 -13.04 41.55 -28.12
N GLY A 831 -13.66 42.69 -27.76
CA GLY A 831 -13.79 43.13 -26.37
C GLY A 831 -13.96 44.63 -26.16
N GLY A 832 -13.82 45.05 -24.90
CA GLY A 832 -13.89 46.48 -24.52
C GLY A 832 -12.72 47.31 -25.05
N SER A 833 -12.84 48.64 -24.89
CA SER A 833 -11.87 49.61 -25.41
C SER A 833 -10.43 49.34 -24.95
N VAL A 834 -9.49 49.51 -25.87
CA VAL A 834 -8.04 49.46 -25.60
C VAL A 834 -7.39 50.85 -25.53
N LEU A 835 -8.14 51.92 -25.81
CA LEU A 835 -7.64 53.31 -25.77
C LEU A 835 -8.03 54.03 -24.47
N HIS A 836 -9.18 53.70 -23.89
CA HIS A 836 -9.66 54.27 -22.64
C HIS A 836 -10.43 53.24 -21.81
N CYS A 837 -10.73 53.56 -20.56
CA CYS A 837 -11.61 52.74 -19.75
C CYS A 837 -13.00 52.69 -20.39
N GLY A 838 -13.50 51.48 -20.70
CA GLY A 838 -14.79 51.29 -21.36
C GLY A 838 -16.00 51.51 -20.45
N PHE A 839 -15.79 51.72 -19.14
CA PHE A 839 -16.87 52.03 -18.21
C PHE A 839 -17.43 53.44 -18.49
N PRO A 840 -18.75 53.57 -18.71
CA PRO A 840 -19.37 54.85 -19.06
C PRO A 840 -19.08 55.97 -18.05
N GLU A 841 -18.96 55.63 -16.78
CA GLU A 841 -18.73 56.55 -15.66
C GLU A 841 -17.25 56.94 -15.48
N CYS A 842 -16.30 56.22 -16.11
CA CYS A 842 -14.87 56.48 -15.97
C CYS A 842 -14.26 57.14 -17.21
N LYS A 843 -14.32 56.48 -18.38
CA LYS A 843 -13.76 56.95 -19.66
C LYS A 843 -12.32 57.47 -19.63
N GLN A 844 -11.54 57.13 -18.60
CA GLN A 844 -10.17 57.62 -18.46
C GLN A 844 -9.30 57.07 -19.62
N PRO A 845 -8.61 57.91 -20.39
CA PRO A 845 -7.71 57.44 -21.43
C PRO A 845 -6.50 56.73 -20.81
N PHE A 846 -6.07 55.62 -21.42
CA PHE A 846 -4.90 54.88 -20.94
C PHE A 846 -3.58 55.54 -21.32
N LEU A 847 -3.59 56.36 -22.38
CA LEU A 847 -2.50 57.25 -22.76
C LEU A 847 -3.04 58.64 -23.12
N PRO A 848 -2.27 59.71 -22.88
CA PRO A 848 -2.55 61.02 -23.42
C PRO A 848 -2.68 61.01 -24.95
N ALA A 849 -3.58 61.82 -25.51
CA ALA A 849 -3.90 61.81 -26.94
C ALA A 849 -2.70 62.17 -27.83
N ASP A 850 -1.77 62.98 -27.34
CA ASP A 850 -0.52 63.37 -28.01
C ASP A 850 0.53 62.24 -28.04
N GLN A 851 0.32 61.15 -27.28
CA GLN A 851 1.20 59.99 -27.22
C GLN A 851 0.68 58.79 -28.04
N ILE A 852 -0.52 58.90 -28.61
CA ILE A 852 -1.11 57.85 -29.44
C ILE A 852 -0.73 58.13 -30.91
N PRO A 853 -0.03 57.21 -31.60
CA PRO A 853 0.34 57.40 -33.01
C PRO A 853 -0.89 57.48 -33.91
N SER A 854 -0.79 58.19 -35.04
CA SER A 854 -1.89 58.34 -36.00
C SER A 854 -2.23 57.02 -36.73
N LEU A 855 -3.38 56.99 -37.43
CA LEU A 855 -3.86 55.80 -38.14
C LEU A 855 -2.88 55.28 -39.21
N ASP A 856 -2.20 56.21 -39.90
CA ASP A 856 -1.31 55.92 -41.02
C ASP A 856 0.14 55.66 -40.58
N GLU A 857 0.45 55.87 -39.30
CA GLU A 857 1.76 55.62 -38.72
C GLU A 857 1.97 54.15 -38.34
N ARG A 858 3.24 53.70 -38.43
CA ARG A 858 3.64 52.40 -37.93
C ARG A 858 3.83 52.47 -36.41
N TRP A 859 3.09 51.64 -35.67
CA TRP A 859 3.21 51.60 -34.22
C TRP A 859 4.47 50.86 -33.80
N THR A 860 5.31 51.49 -32.97
CA THR A 860 6.53 50.86 -32.46
C THR A 860 6.21 49.98 -31.24
N VAL A 861 7.11 49.03 -30.93
CA VAL A 861 7.01 48.21 -29.71
C VAL A 861 6.91 49.08 -28.45
N ARG A 862 7.60 50.23 -28.42
CA ARG A 862 7.55 51.18 -27.31
C ARG A 862 6.15 51.81 -27.15
N ASN A 863 5.51 52.17 -28.25
CA ASN A 863 4.16 52.75 -28.23
C ASN A 863 3.14 51.74 -27.70
N LEU A 864 3.22 50.49 -28.17
CA LEU A 864 2.36 49.39 -27.71
C LEU A 864 2.59 49.07 -26.24
N GLN A 865 3.84 49.11 -25.77
CA GLN A 865 4.16 48.88 -24.37
C GLN A 865 3.65 50.00 -23.46
N ALA A 866 3.81 51.27 -23.85
CA ALA A 866 3.26 52.39 -23.10
C ALA A 866 1.74 52.29 -22.93
N LEU A 867 1.02 51.87 -23.99
CA LEU A 867 -0.42 51.65 -23.92
C LEU A 867 -0.80 50.49 -22.99
N ARG A 868 -0.02 49.40 -23.02
CA ARG A 868 -0.20 48.26 -22.09
C ARG A 868 0.04 48.67 -20.64
N ASP A 869 1.08 49.47 -20.39
CA ASP A 869 1.45 49.91 -19.04
C ASP A 869 0.40 50.87 -18.46
N GLY A 870 -0.06 51.85 -19.25
CA GLY A 870 -1.13 52.77 -18.83
C GLY A 870 -2.45 52.05 -18.57
N ARG A 871 -2.80 51.06 -19.42
CA ARG A 871 -3.96 50.19 -19.21
C ARG A 871 -3.79 49.33 -17.96
N LYS A 872 -2.61 48.70 -17.77
CA LYS A 872 -2.29 47.91 -16.58
C LYS A 872 -2.44 48.74 -15.31
N GLU A 873 -1.86 49.93 -15.27
CA GLU A 873 -1.91 50.82 -14.10
C GLU A 873 -3.35 51.16 -13.71
N HIS A 874 -4.20 51.45 -14.70
CA HIS A 874 -5.60 51.76 -14.46
C HIS A 874 -6.40 50.54 -13.98
N LEU A 875 -6.31 49.41 -14.69
CA LEU A 875 -7.09 48.20 -14.36
C LEU A 875 -6.66 47.55 -13.04
N VAL A 876 -5.38 47.62 -12.68
CA VAL A 876 -4.90 47.17 -11.37
C VAL A 876 -5.55 47.96 -10.23
N LYS A 877 -5.67 49.29 -10.36
CA LYS A 877 -6.33 50.14 -9.35
C LYS A 877 -7.83 49.83 -9.17
N ILE A 878 -8.48 49.33 -10.23
CA ILE A 878 -9.92 49.06 -10.24
C ILE A 878 -10.23 47.65 -9.75
N PHE A 879 -9.53 46.67 -10.32
CA PHE A 879 -9.88 45.26 -10.17
C PHE A 879 -8.93 44.48 -9.27
N GLY A 880 -7.78 45.04 -8.90
CA GLY A 880 -6.87 44.42 -7.94
C GLY A 880 -7.53 44.22 -6.59
N VAL A 881 -7.45 42.99 -6.08
CA VAL A 881 -7.97 42.62 -4.75
C VAL A 881 -6.83 42.57 -3.73
N VAL A 882 -5.64 42.20 -4.20
CA VAL A 882 -4.42 42.03 -3.42
C VAL A 882 -3.30 42.84 -4.08
N ASP A 883 -2.38 43.39 -3.29
CA ASP A 883 -1.27 44.21 -3.79
C ASP A 883 -0.42 43.49 -4.85
N ASP A 884 -0.32 42.16 -4.77
CA ASP A 884 0.45 41.31 -5.69
C ASP A 884 -0.18 41.22 -7.10
N PHE A 885 -1.44 41.65 -7.31
CA PHE A 885 -2.04 41.62 -8.65
C PHE A 885 -1.22 42.42 -9.66
N LYS A 886 -0.62 43.53 -9.23
CA LYS A 886 0.25 44.39 -10.05
C LYS A 886 1.50 43.65 -10.55
N ASP A 887 1.96 42.65 -9.80
CA ASP A 887 3.20 41.91 -10.06
C ASP A 887 2.92 40.69 -10.94
N VAL A 888 1.71 40.11 -10.86
CA VAL A 888 1.31 38.94 -11.65
C VAL A 888 0.72 39.31 -13.03
N THR A 889 0.06 40.46 -13.16
CA THR A 889 -0.56 40.86 -14.44
C THR A 889 0.40 41.68 -15.33
N GLN A 890 0.55 41.28 -16.60
CA GLN A 890 1.35 42.01 -17.58
C GLN A 890 0.58 43.17 -18.25
N THR A 891 -0.75 43.11 -18.28
CA THR A 891 -1.58 44.03 -19.09
C THR A 891 -2.80 44.58 -18.34
N GLY A 892 -2.94 44.26 -17.04
CA GLY A 892 -4.15 44.56 -16.25
C GLY A 892 -5.30 43.57 -16.48
N MET A 893 -5.15 42.63 -17.41
CA MET A 893 -6.10 41.54 -17.66
C MET A 893 -6.10 40.50 -16.52
N PRO A 894 -7.17 39.69 -16.38
CA PRO A 894 -7.24 38.67 -15.34
C PRO A 894 -6.10 37.66 -15.48
N ALA A 895 -5.38 37.45 -14.38
CA ALA A 895 -4.36 36.41 -14.25
C ALA A 895 -5.00 35.02 -14.11
N ALA A 896 -4.24 33.97 -14.35
CA ALA A 896 -4.70 32.61 -14.08
C ALA A 896 -4.81 32.40 -12.56
N THR A 897 -5.96 31.93 -12.10
CA THR A 897 -6.23 31.54 -10.72
C THR A 897 -5.67 30.15 -10.49
N GLY A 898 -4.60 30.06 -9.69
CA GLY A 898 -4.03 28.80 -9.25
C GLY A 898 -4.82 28.24 -8.08
N MET A 899 -5.09 26.94 -8.03
CA MET A 899 -5.72 26.32 -6.86
C MET A 899 -4.64 25.90 -5.84
N PRO A 900 -4.80 26.14 -4.53
CA PRO A 900 -5.94 26.76 -3.84
C PRO A 900 -5.90 28.29 -3.68
N THR A 901 -5.01 29.00 -4.37
CA THR A 901 -4.87 30.45 -4.22
C THR A 901 -6.14 31.19 -4.68
N PRO A 902 -6.67 32.13 -3.88
CA PRO A 902 -7.85 32.88 -4.29
C PRO A 902 -7.56 33.79 -5.49
N PRO A 903 -8.58 34.17 -6.28
CA PRO A 903 -8.41 35.09 -7.38
C PRO A 903 -7.84 36.43 -6.92
N THR A 904 -6.80 36.91 -7.60
CA THR A 904 -6.16 38.20 -7.29
C THR A 904 -6.91 39.40 -7.89
N SER A 905 -7.92 39.16 -8.73
CA SER A 905 -8.67 40.20 -9.42
C SER A 905 -10.18 39.96 -9.37
N ARG A 906 -10.97 41.04 -9.32
CA ARG A 906 -12.45 40.98 -9.26
C ARG A 906 -13.15 40.60 -10.56
N HIS A 907 -12.45 40.68 -11.68
CA HIS A 907 -13.03 40.51 -13.02
C HIS A 907 -12.64 39.16 -13.62
N ALA A 908 -13.47 38.67 -14.53
CA ALA A 908 -13.23 37.47 -15.31
C ALA A 908 -13.10 37.81 -16.80
N ASN A 909 -12.66 36.84 -17.59
CA ASN A 909 -12.33 37.03 -19.00
C ASN A 909 -13.58 36.95 -19.92
N PHE A 910 -14.64 37.70 -19.59
CA PHE A 910 -15.94 37.60 -20.26
C PHE A 910 -15.88 37.86 -21.76
N HIS A 911 -15.30 39.00 -22.17
CA HIS A 911 -15.36 39.46 -23.56
C HIS A 911 -14.78 38.46 -24.56
N ILE A 912 -13.57 37.99 -24.31
CA ILE A 912 -12.89 37.08 -25.23
C ILE A 912 -13.55 35.70 -25.23
N SER A 913 -14.13 35.28 -24.10
CA SER A 913 -14.83 34.00 -24.00
C SER A 913 -16.13 34.02 -24.81
N ILE A 914 -16.90 35.10 -24.74
CA ILE A 914 -18.08 35.32 -25.60
C ILE A 914 -17.67 35.30 -27.08
N ALA A 915 -16.63 36.04 -27.47
CA ALA A 915 -16.15 36.08 -28.85
C ALA A 915 -15.68 34.70 -29.36
N ARG A 916 -14.95 33.94 -28.52
CA ARG A 916 -14.50 32.57 -28.86
C ARG A 916 -15.65 31.61 -29.06
N VAL A 917 -16.60 31.58 -28.13
CA VAL A 917 -17.76 30.68 -28.24
C VAL A 917 -18.62 31.05 -29.44
N TRP A 918 -18.79 32.34 -29.73
CA TRP A 918 -19.46 32.80 -30.96
C TRP A 918 -18.73 32.31 -32.22
N ALA A 919 -17.42 32.51 -32.30
CA ALA A 919 -16.60 32.08 -33.43
C ALA A 919 -16.65 30.55 -33.63
N ASN A 920 -16.68 29.77 -32.54
CA ASN A 920 -16.73 28.31 -32.57
C ASN A 920 -18.10 27.75 -32.99
N LYS A 921 -19.18 28.55 -32.97
CA LYS A 921 -20.49 28.14 -33.51
C LYS A 921 -20.47 28.22 -35.03
N THR A 922 -20.28 27.10 -35.73
CA THR A 922 -20.19 27.07 -37.20
C THR A 922 -21.55 27.09 -37.90
N GLN A 923 -22.63 26.71 -37.22
CA GLN A 923 -23.97 26.72 -37.79
C GLN A 923 -24.58 28.12 -37.72
N ARG A 924 -24.93 28.67 -38.89
CA ARG A 924 -25.53 30.00 -39.01
C ARG A 924 -26.88 30.12 -38.32
N GLU A 925 -27.69 29.07 -38.39
CA GLU A 925 -29.03 29.03 -37.77
C GLU A 925 -28.94 29.19 -36.24
N ASP A 926 -27.97 28.56 -35.59
CA ASP A 926 -27.72 28.71 -34.16
C ASP A 926 -27.37 30.15 -33.80
N ARG A 927 -26.43 30.77 -34.54
CA ARG A 927 -26.06 32.18 -34.34
C ARG A 927 -27.25 33.12 -34.53
N ALA A 928 -28.10 32.86 -35.53
CA ALA A 928 -29.31 33.65 -35.78
C ALA A 928 -30.32 33.53 -34.62
N ARG A 929 -30.56 32.31 -34.11
CA ARG A 929 -31.44 32.07 -32.94
C ARG A 929 -30.92 32.80 -31.70
N ILE A 930 -29.61 32.72 -31.44
CA ILE A 930 -28.96 33.41 -30.31
C ILE A 930 -29.14 34.93 -30.44
N ALA A 931 -28.86 35.50 -31.62
CA ALA A 931 -28.99 36.93 -31.87
C ALA A 931 -30.44 37.45 -31.80
N ALA A 932 -31.41 36.58 -32.13
CA ALA A 932 -32.84 36.87 -32.01
C ALA A 932 -33.36 36.81 -30.56
N GLY A 933 -32.54 36.35 -29.60
CA GLY A 933 -32.92 36.22 -28.20
C GLY A 933 -33.75 34.97 -27.89
N ASP A 934 -33.63 33.92 -28.71
CA ASP A 934 -34.29 32.63 -28.44
C ASP A 934 -33.81 32.06 -27.09
N SER A 935 -34.75 31.86 -26.16
CA SER A 935 -34.42 31.56 -24.76
C SER A 935 -33.56 30.30 -24.60
N GLU A 936 -33.86 29.25 -25.36
CA GLU A 936 -33.13 27.98 -25.32
C GLU A 936 -31.72 28.15 -25.91
N ALA A 937 -31.61 28.70 -27.12
CA ALA A 937 -30.31 28.91 -27.78
C ALA A 937 -29.39 29.86 -26.99
N VAL A 938 -29.95 30.92 -26.39
CA VAL A 938 -29.20 31.83 -25.51
C VAL A 938 -28.75 31.12 -24.24
N SER A 939 -29.60 30.27 -23.65
CA SER A 939 -29.24 29.45 -22.48
C SER A 939 -28.04 28.53 -22.76
N GLU A 940 -28.08 27.79 -23.86
CA GLU A 940 -26.99 26.92 -24.29
C GLU A 940 -25.70 27.70 -24.60
N PHE A 941 -25.84 28.86 -25.25
CA PHE A 941 -24.69 29.72 -25.54
C PHE A 941 -24.03 30.22 -24.26
N MET A 942 -24.80 30.71 -23.28
CA MET A 942 -24.25 31.15 -21.99
C MET A 942 -23.57 30.01 -21.24
N LYS A 943 -24.13 28.80 -21.28
CA LYS A 943 -23.50 27.61 -20.69
C LYS A 943 -22.12 27.35 -21.31
N ALA A 944 -22.01 27.40 -22.63
CA ALA A 944 -20.73 27.24 -23.33
C ALA A 944 -19.74 28.38 -23.01
N VAL A 945 -20.21 29.63 -22.88
CA VAL A 945 -19.37 30.76 -22.44
C VAL A 945 -18.85 30.56 -21.02
N LYS A 946 -19.71 30.10 -20.10
CA LYS A 946 -19.31 29.78 -18.72
C LYS A 946 -18.25 28.68 -18.70
N GLU A 947 -18.43 27.62 -19.49
CA GLU A 947 -17.44 26.55 -19.64
C GLU A 947 -16.09 27.09 -20.14
N GLU A 948 -16.06 27.95 -21.16
CA GLU A 948 -14.84 28.59 -21.66
C GLU A 948 -14.16 29.49 -20.60
N ILE A 949 -14.95 30.29 -19.85
CA ILE A 949 -14.41 31.15 -18.78
C ILE A 949 -13.74 30.28 -17.70
N CYS A 950 -14.44 29.27 -17.20
CA CYS A 950 -13.93 28.39 -16.15
C CYS A 950 -12.74 27.54 -16.64
N ALA A 951 -12.76 27.04 -17.88
CA ALA A 951 -11.64 26.28 -18.47
C ALA A 951 -10.38 27.13 -18.61
N SER A 952 -10.53 28.43 -18.93
CA SER A 952 -9.39 29.35 -19.00
C SER A 952 -8.72 29.60 -17.64
N ARG A 953 -9.44 29.33 -16.54
CA ARG A 953 -9.05 29.61 -15.15
C ARG A 953 -8.55 31.05 -14.95
N ARG A 954 -9.01 32.03 -15.74
CA ARG A 954 -8.52 33.42 -15.67
C ARG A 954 -9.50 34.35 -14.96
N GLY A 955 -9.06 34.92 -13.84
CA GLY A 955 -9.83 35.84 -13.01
C GLY A 955 -10.72 35.15 -11.97
N ASP A 956 -11.75 35.86 -11.53
CA ASP A 956 -12.71 35.35 -10.55
C ASP A 956 -13.70 34.35 -11.17
N VAL A 957 -13.20 33.15 -11.46
CA VAL A 957 -13.98 32.06 -12.06
C VAL A 957 -15.01 31.45 -11.11
N PHE A 958 -15.00 31.85 -9.83
CA PHE A 958 -15.96 31.38 -8.82
C PHE A 958 -17.20 32.29 -8.72
N CYS A 959 -17.20 33.46 -9.38
CA CYS A 959 -18.28 34.44 -9.28
C CYS A 959 -19.67 33.84 -9.50
N GLY A 960 -20.57 33.96 -8.51
CA GLY A 960 -21.94 33.45 -8.61
C GLY A 960 -22.84 34.13 -9.66
N GLN A 961 -22.46 35.31 -10.15
CA GLN A 961 -23.24 36.10 -11.11
C GLN A 961 -22.80 35.91 -12.58
N MET A 962 -21.92 34.93 -12.86
CA MET A 962 -21.31 34.77 -14.18
C MET A 962 -22.32 34.69 -15.34
N GLU A 963 -23.44 33.98 -15.18
CA GLU A 963 -24.48 33.90 -16.22
C GLU A 963 -25.23 35.22 -16.42
N GLU A 964 -25.50 35.96 -15.34
CA GLU A 964 -26.13 37.28 -15.38
C GLU A 964 -25.23 38.29 -16.07
N ASP A 965 -23.92 38.26 -15.76
CA ASP A 965 -22.90 39.12 -16.36
C ASP A 965 -22.75 38.85 -17.86
N VAL A 966 -22.69 37.59 -18.28
CA VAL A 966 -22.65 37.22 -19.70
C VAL A 966 -23.91 37.72 -20.40
N ARG A 967 -25.10 37.47 -19.83
CA ARG A 967 -26.38 37.91 -20.41
C ARG A 967 -26.42 39.43 -20.60
N ALA A 968 -25.93 40.18 -19.62
CA ALA A 968 -25.93 41.64 -19.66
C ALA A 968 -24.95 42.21 -20.71
N LEU A 969 -23.88 41.47 -21.05
CA LEU A 969 -22.91 41.84 -22.08
C LEU A 969 -23.39 41.57 -23.51
N LEU A 970 -24.26 40.58 -23.74
CA LEU A 970 -24.71 40.16 -25.08
C LEU A 970 -25.25 41.30 -25.95
N PRO A 971 -26.09 42.23 -25.45
CA PRO A 971 -26.57 43.34 -26.28
C PRO A 971 -25.44 44.21 -26.84
N SER A 972 -24.44 44.53 -26.01
CA SER A 972 -23.27 45.31 -26.43
C SER A 972 -22.38 44.54 -27.39
N PHE A 973 -22.27 43.22 -27.22
CA PHE A 973 -21.53 42.35 -28.13
C PHE A 973 -22.16 42.36 -29.52
N PHE A 974 -23.47 42.12 -29.62
CA PHE A 974 -24.16 42.14 -30.91
C PHE A 974 -24.09 43.51 -31.59
N GLU A 975 -24.15 44.59 -30.81
CA GLU A 975 -23.97 45.92 -31.37
C GLU A 975 -22.57 46.13 -31.94
N ALA A 976 -21.52 45.69 -31.23
CA ALA A 976 -20.15 45.73 -31.76
C ALA A 976 -19.99 44.93 -33.07
N LEU A 977 -20.69 43.79 -33.20
CA LEU A 977 -20.70 43.02 -34.46
C LEU A 977 -21.43 43.75 -35.60
N ARG A 978 -22.58 44.39 -35.33
CA ARG A 978 -23.30 45.20 -36.33
C ARG A 978 -22.44 46.36 -36.83
N VAL A 979 -21.78 47.06 -35.91
CA VAL A 979 -20.87 48.15 -36.23
C VAL A 979 -19.72 47.66 -37.10
N ALA A 980 -19.14 46.50 -36.79
CA ALA A 980 -18.07 45.93 -37.59
C ALA A 980 -18.53 45.55 -39.01
N LEU A 981 -19.71 44.94 -39.17
CA LEU A 981 -20.29 44.66 -40.49
C LEU A 981 -20.53 45.95 -41.30
N ARG A 982 -20.99 47.03 -40.65
CA ARG A 982 -21.14 48.34 -41.31
C ARG A 982 -19.78 48.88 -41.79
N MET A 983 -18.74 48.77 -40.97
CA MET A 983 -17.38 49.19 -41.34
C MET A 983 -16.78 48.37 -42.50
N GLU A 984 -17.21 47.11 -42.66
CA GLU A 984 -16.86 46.25 -43.80
C GLU A 984 -17.70 46.52 -45.06
N GLY A 985 -18.63 47.49 -45.03
CA GLY A 985 -19.52 47.80 -46.13
C GLY A 985 -20.66 46.79 -46.31
N ARG A 986 -20.90 45.94 -45.30
CA ARG A 986 -21.93 44.88 -45.28
C ARG A 986 -23.15 45.31 -44.46
N GLU A 987 -23.54 46.57 -44.59
CA GLU A 987 -24.70 47.13 -43.89
C GLU A 987 -26.00 46.47 -44.39
N GLY A 988 -26.73 45.83 -43.47
CA GLY A 988 -27.96 45.08 -43.77
C GLY A 988 -27.85 43.56 -43.60
N GLU A 989 -26.63 43.02 -43.45
CA GLU A 989 -26.44 41.64 -43.01
C GLU A 989 -26.71 41.47 -41.51
N GLY A 990 -27.25 40.32 -41.12
CA GLY A 990 -27.44 39.97 -39.71
C GLY A 990 -26.13 39.61 -39.02
N VAL A 991 -26.06 39.80 -37.69
CA VAL A 991 -24.82 39.55 -36.91
C VAL A 991 -24.34 38.11 -37.00
N GLU A 992 -25.21 37.15 -37.33
CA GLU A 992 -24.85 35.75 -37.57
C GLU A 992 -23.83 35.56 -38.71
N MET A 993 -23.73 36.55 -39.60
CA MET A 993 -22.80 36.59 -40.74
C MET A 993 -21.41 37.12 -40.40
N PHE A 994 -21.20 37.60 -39.16
CA PHE A 994 -19.91 38.08 -38.74
C PHE A 994 -18.98 36.92 -38.38
N GLU A 995 -17.80 36.90 -38.98
CA GLU A 995 -16.74 35.94 -38.72
C GLU A 995 -15.53 36.65 -38.08
N HIS A 996 -15.06 36.12 -36.95
CA HIS A 996 -13.91 36.68 -36.26
C HIS A 996 -12.60 36.36 -36.99
N ASP A 997 -11.94 37.39 -37.49
CA ASP A 997 -10.56 37.32 -37.95
C ASP A 997 -9.59 37.48 -36.76
N TRP A 998 -9.11 36.35 -36.23
CA TRP A 998 -8.27 36.34 -35.03
C TRP A 998 -6.93 37.07 -35.18
N ASP A 999 -6.45 37.31 -36.40
CA ASP A 999 -5.23 38.11 -36.63
C ASP A 999 -5.46 39.59 -36.28
N LYS A 1000 -6.72 40.07 -36.38
CA LYS A 1000 -7.14 41.41 -35.96
C LYS A 1000 -7.34 41.54 -34.44
N ASN A 1001 -7.16 40.46 -33.67
CA ASN A 1001 -7.22 40.48 -32.20
C ASN A 1001 -5.91 41.00 -31.55
N SER A 1002 -5.11 41.79 -32.26
CA SER A 1002 -3.91 42.43 -31.72
C SER A 1002 -4.24 43.77 -31.05
N LEU A 1003 -3.37 44.25 -30.15
CA LEU A 1003 -3.57 45.54 -29.48
C LEU A 1003 -3.57 46.70 -30.49
N GLU A 1004 -2.69 46.65 -31.48
CA GLU A 1004 -2.57 47.67 -32.53
C GLU A 1004 -3.85 47.73 -33.38
N GLU A 1005 -4.32 46.59 -33.86
CA GLU A 1005 -5.50 46.55 -34.74
C GLU A 1005 -6.77 46.99 -34.02
N LYS A 1006 -6.93 46.65 -32.73
CA LYS A 1006 -8.04 47.14 -31.91
C LYS A 1006 -7.99 48.65 -31.70
N ALA A 1007 -6.81 49.20 -31.41
CA ALA A 1007 -6.63 50.63 -31.26
C ALA A 1007 -6.94 51.38 -32.56
N LYS A 1008 -6.42 50.89 -33.69
CA LYS A 1008 -6.72 51.45 -35.02
C LYS A 1008 -8.19 51.31 -35.39
N TYR A 1009 -8.84 50.20 -35.03
CA TYR A 1009 -10.28 50.02 -35.23
C TYR A 1009 -11.08 51.11 -34.51
N GLU A 1010 -10.81 51.33 -33.22
CA GLU A 1010 -11.48 52.37 -32.42
C GLU A 1010 -11.22 53.78 -32.97
N MET A 1011 -10.00 54.07 -33.42
CA MET A 1011 -9.66 55.35 -34.05
C MET A 1011 -10.42 55.57 -35.37
N ARG A 1012 -10.57 54.54 -36.21
CA ARG A 1012 -11.36 54.62 -37.45
C ARG A 1012 -12.84 54.88 -37.14
N LEU A 1013 -13.37 54.26 -36.10
CA LEU A 1013 -14.75 54.49 -35.64
C LEU A 1013 -14.95 55.96 -35.26
N ALA A 1014 -14.07 56.51 -34.43
CA ALA A 1014 -14.14 57.91 -33.99
C ALA A 1014 -14.00 58.91 -35.16
N ALA A 1015 -13.12 58.64 -36.11
CA ALA A 1015 -12.94 59.48 -37.31
C ALA A 1015 -14.16 59.41 -38.26
N GLY A 1016 -14.79 58.23 -38.39
CA GLY A 1016 -16.02 58.04 -39.16
C GLY A 1016 -17.22 58.76 -38.53
N GLU A 1017 -17.33 58.73 -37.19
CA GLU A 1017 -18.36 59.49 -36.47
C GLU A 1017 -18.17 61.01 -36.61
N GLN A 1018 -16.93 61.52 -36.58
CA GLN A 1018 -16.63 62.93 -36.84
C GLN A 1018 -17.01 63.35 -38.27
N GLN A 1019 -16.73 62.52 -39.29
CA GLN A 1019 -17.14 62.82 -40.67
C GLN A 1019 -18.66 62.79 -40.88
N VAL A 1020 -19.39 61.96 -40.13
CA VAL A 1020 -20.86 61.93 -40.16
C VAL A 1020 -21.46 63.13 -39.42
N ILE A 1021 -20.89 63.54 -38.28
CA ILE A 1021 -21.30 64.73 -37.54
C ILE A 1021 -21.01 66.00 -38.34
N GLU A 1022 -19.87 66.10 -39.03
CA GLU A 1022 -19.56 67.21 -39.95
C GLU A 1022 -20.54 67.25 -41.13
N LYS A 1023 -20.86 66.09 -41.75
CA LYS A 1023 -21.87 65.99 -42.82
C LYS A 1023 -23.30 66.31 -42.36
N MET A 1024 -23.65 66.03 -41.10
CA MET A 1024 -24.95 66.39 -40.52
C MET A 1024 -25.00 67.84 -40.02
N GLY A 1025 -23.86 68.43 -39.65
CA GLY A 1025 -23.71 69.85 -39.33
C GLY A 1025 -23.93 70.76 -40.53
N ASP A 1026 -23.65 70.28 -41.75
CA ASP A 1026 -23.95 70.97 -43.01
C ASP A 1026 -25.43 70.89 -43.44
N VAL A 1027 -26.32 70.24 -42.66
CA VAL A 1027 -27.77 70.15 -42.94
C VAL A 1027 -28.59 70.95 -41.91
N LYS A 1028 -28.58 72.28 -42.04
CA LYS A 1028 -29.62 73.29 -41.66
C LYS A 1028 -29.09 74.64 -42.14
N ILE A 1029 -29.71 75.41 -43.05
CA ILE A 1029 -31.11 75.80 -43.23
C ILE A 1029 -31.37 75.99 -44.74
N GLY A 1030 -32.43 75.38 -45.25
CA GLY A 1030 -33.07 75.70 -46.53
C GLY A 1030 -34.58 75.58 -46.35
#